data_AF-A0A062XUR9-F1
#
_entry.id   AF-A0A062XUR9-F1
#
_cell.length_a   1.000
_cell.length_b   1.000
_cell.length_c   1.000
_cell.angle_alpha   90.00
_cell.angle_beta   90.00
_cell.angle_gamma   90.00
#
_symmetry.space_group_name_H-M   'P 1'
#
loop_
_entity.id
_entity.type
_entity.pdbx_description
1 polymer ?
#
loop_
_entity_poly.entity_id
_entity_poly.type
_entity_poly.pdbx_seq_one_letter_code
_entity_poly.pdbx_strand_id
1 'polypeptide(L)'
;MKRASWLVFLVPFLAWAADPPHDWPTAGLTCTDCHTPHTAPGGTLTSTSGNANLCLSCHVIGGLANSHPFYLTDQAFPWPGLRSGQTPSGTSHRWDSSAVGHVKPGTTNTSTGTVVSGGTYTGRYPKTYTISITQSGDVGVARFSWSATSPPGGSGSNLLTGTNVALDEGITVTFKPGTTSPAFVAGDVFYLYVRPDLRNPTLTSVLQRLENGRLTCSACHDQHSQAAEPFDPQAPAYAGSGTGNGRHYQRTANNVAQICEDCHAARTVTLSSQGSHPVAVSVPTTSSFKQPTQLPLDKTTGKVRCLTCHRVHYAPANDGAVLRLTSHKALCQDCHVKSPSGSNPIHASTTNGVLWPGGQYGSTLPARPDASQRGACTQCHAVHGWPNNASPSTDYNWLLADAEENLCFTCHDGAPVAVNVRGDFLKTYKHPATSYSGRHQPNESASSAFGTSNRHAECTDCHNPHQAEGPSSGSAPPTISALLKGASGVAVTNGAAGTTPTYTFLTSAQYEYQVCFKCHSSWTSQPSGQTNLALKLNPNNPSYHPVEAVGKNTGINANAFVNGWSSSSLTYCSSCHGSDGTVRGVHGSANQYILKRPFSPSSAQRTMSSNDLCFLCHRYDTYANDGATTTVKGYSRFNPPTFTKGHTFHVGNRRYPCSACHETHGSTTRPHLIVTGRSPGLTNYTHSSNGGTCYPTCHGSKTYTVNY
;
A
#
# COMPACT_ATOMS: atom_id res chain seq x y z
N MET A 1 10.86 91.39 28.28
CA MET A 1 10.53 90.49 29.41
C MET A 1 9.88 89.22 28.86
N LYS A 2 10.34 88.09 29.41
CA LYS A 2 10.22 86.69 28.98
C LYS A 2 8.79 86.22 28.68
N ARG A 3 8.57 85.55 27.53
CA ARG A 3 7.47 84.59 27.32
C ARG A 3 8.03 83.20 27.60
N ALA A 4 7.45 82.51 28.57
CA ALA A 4 7.86 81.18 29.03
C ALA A 4 7.26 80.10 28.11
N SER A 5 8.13 79.34 27.46
CA SER A 5 7.79 78.07 26.81
C SER A 5 7.69 76.97 27.87
N TRP A 6 6.55 76.30 27.95
CA TRP A 6 6.37 75.10 28.75
C TRP A 6 6.90 73.90 27.96
N LEU A 7 8.01 73.33 28.42
CA LEU A 7 8.50 72.04 27.95
C LEU A 7 7.50 70.94 28.35
N VAL A 8 6.88 70.30 27.36
CA VAL A 8 6.20 69.03 27.53
C VAL A 8 7.29 67.95 27.57
N PHE A 9 7.56 67.39 28.74
CA PHE A 9 8.33 66.16 28.88
C PHE A 9 7.53 65.01 28.26
N LEU A 10 7.91 64.57 27.06
CA LEU A 10 7.57 63.25 26.55
C LEU A 10 8.31 62.22 27.40
N VAL A 11 7.60 61.64 28.36
CA VAL A 11 8.05 60.43 29.06
C VAL A 11 8.20 59.34 28.00
N PRO A 12 9.39 58.72 27.84
CA PRO A 12 9.51 57.57 26.97
C PRO A 12 8.69 56.44 27.59
N PHE A 13 7.67 55.97 26.90
CA PHE A 13 7.08 54.67 27.18
C PHE A 13 8.20 53.63 26.99
N LEU A 14 8.81 53.21 28.09
CA LEU A 14 9.63 52.01 28.20
C LEU A 14 8.69 50.82 27.98
N ALA A 15 8.37 50.51 26.74
CA ALA A 15 7.81 49.22 26.36
C ALA A 15 8.93 48.18 26.53
N TRP A 16 8.99 47.54 27.70
CA TRP A 16 9.85 46.38 27.94
C TRP A 16 9.36 45.23 27.06
N ALA A 17 9.94 45.08 25.87
CA ALA A 17 9.89 43.82 25.13
C ALA A 17 11.07 42.97 25.61
N ALA A 18 10.85 42.15 26.64
CA ALA A 18 11.79 41.12 27.05
C ALA A 18 11.00 39.92 27.56
N ASP A 19 11.16 38.73 26.93
CA ASP A 19 11.44 37.45 27.62
C ASP A 19 11.55 36.19 26.68
N PRO A 20 12.11 35.04 27.19
CA PRO A 20 13.13 34.11 26.61
C PRO A 20 12.90 33.39 25.25
N PRO A 21 13.91 32.59 24.73
CA PRO A 21 15.10 32.02 25.40
C PRO A 21 16.25 33.01 25.60
N HIS A 22 16.15 34.18 24.97
CA HIS A 22 17.22 35.16 24.90
C HIS A 22 17.07 36.26 25.97
N ASP A 23 16.73 35.87 27.20
CA ASP A 23 16.42 36.82 28.27
C ASP A 23 17.67 37.57 28.81
N TRP A 24 17.38 38.71 29.44
CA TRP A 24 18.30 39.46 30.29
C TRP A 24 17.73 39.39 31.70
N PRO A 25 18.47 38.93 32.73
CA PRO A 25 19.92 38.69 32.78
C PRO A 25 20.34 37.22 32.64
N THR A 26 19.41 36.28 32.48
CA THR A 26 19.68 34.85 32.64
C THR A 26 20.44 34.23 31.47
N ALA A 27 20.26 34.74 30.24
CA ALA A 27 20.97 34.33 29.03
C ALA A 27 22.02 35.35 28.53
N GLY A 28 22.07 36.55 29.12
CA GLY A 28 23.08 37.57 28.83
C GLY A 28 22.97 38.23 27.45
N LEU A 29 21.82 38.12 26.78
CA LEU A 29 21.57 38.74 25.47
C LEU A 29 20.85 40.08 25.60
N THR A 30 21.30 41.03 24.81
CA THR A 30 20.83 42.42 24.74
C THR A 30 20.19 42.69 23.38
N CYS A 31 19.36 43.75 23.30
CA CYS A 31 18.76 44.14 22.03
C CYS A 31 19.81 44.36 20.92
N THR A 32 20.99 44.87 21.29
CA THR A 32 22.09 45.18 20.37
C THR A 32 22.87 43.97 19.86
N ASP A 33 22.69 42.80 20.45
CA ASP A 33 23.28 41.56 19.91
C ASP A 33 22.54 41.13 18.64
N CYS A 34 21.24 41.42 18.56
CA CYS A 34 20.40 41.12 17.41
C CYS A 34 20.17 42.33 16.50
N HIS A 35 20.11 43.54 17.06
CA HIS A 35 19.70 44.75 16.37
C HIS A 35 20.81 45.78 16.23
N THR A 36 20.84 46.46 15.08
CA THR A 36 21.73 47.60 14.82
C THR A 36 20.88 48.81 14.45
N PRO A 37 20.76 49.83 15.32
CA PRO A 37 19.85 50.96 15.08
C PRO A 37 20.21 51.82 13.85
N HIS A 38 21.50 51.88 13.51
CA HIS A 38 22.01 52.65 12.37
C HIS A 38 22.84 51.75 11.47
N THR A 39 22.72 51.94 10.15
CA THR A 39 23.49 51.16 9.15
C THR A 39 23.28 49.64 9.23
N ALA A 40 22.10 49.19 9.69
CA ALA A 40 21.80 47.76 9.78
C ALA A 40 21.97 47.05 8.42
N PRO A 41 22.74 45.96 8.37
CA PRO A 41 22.88 45.16 7.15
C PRO A 41 21.62 44.37 6.79
N GLY A 42 20.70 44.13 7.74
CA GLY A 42 19.44 43.44 7.49
C GLY A 42 18.22 44.38 7.46
N GLY A 43 17.19 43.99 6.70
CA GLY A 43 16.01 44.82 6.42
C GLY A 43 15.09 45.10 7.62
N THR A 44 15.31 44.45 8.76
CA THR A 44 14.53 44.65 10.01
C THR A 44 15.41 45.17 11.15
N LEU A 45 16.38 46.03 10.83
CA LEU A 45 17.36 46.57 11.77
C LEU A 45 18.21 45.49 12.44
N THR A 46 18.51 44.39 11.74
CA THR A 46 19.28 43.28 12.30
C THR A 46 20.78 43.44 12.05
N SER A 47 21.59 42.93 12.98
CA SER A 47 23.07 42.95 12.92
C SER A 47 23.64 42.12 11.79
N THR A 48 22.84 41.20 11.24
CA THR A 48 23.18 40.37 10.09
C THR A 48 22.12 40.54 8.99
N SER A 49 22.56 40.50 7.72
CA SER A 49 21.65 40.45 6.58
C SER A 49 21.01 39.07 6.47
N GLY A 50 19.69 39.00 6.54
CA GLY A 50 18.94 37.74 6.54
C GLY A 50 18.57 37.27 7.95
N ASN A 51 17.30 36.96 8.17
CA ASN A 51 16.82 36.45 9.46
C ASN A 51 17.43 35.08 9.79
N ALA A 52 17.51 34.18 8.81
CA ALA A 52 18.15 32.88 9.00
C ALA A 52 19.64 33.04 9.35
N ASN A 53 20.36 33.95 8.70
CA ASN A 53 21.77 34.20 8.99
C ASN A 53 21.98 34.78 10.39
N LEU A 54 21.07 35.65 10.86
CA LEU A 54 21.10 36.14 12.23
C LEU A 54 20.93 34.99 13.24
N CYS A 55 19.95 34.10 13.05
CA CYS A 55 19.77 32.97 13.96
C CYS A 55 20.97 32.01 13.91
N LEU A 56 21.49 31.73 12.72
CA LEU A 56 22.61 30.83 12.49
C LEU A 56 23.97 31.41 12.92
N SER A 57 24.09 32.71 13.23
CA SER A 57 25.34 33.22 13.82
C SER A 57 25.54 32.72 15.26
N CYS A 58 24.47 32.34 15.95
CA CYS A 58 24.51 31.82 17.32
C CYS A 58 24.24 30.31 17.38
N HIS A 59 23.32 29.80 16.55
CA HIS A 59 22.92 28.39 16.50
C HIS A 59 23.86 27.54 15.64
N VAL A 60 25.14 27.52 16.02
CA VAL A 60 26.21 26.73 15.41
C VAL A 60 27.06 26.08 16.50
N ILE A 61 27.81 25.02 16.15
CA ILE A 61 28.80 24.45 17.08
C ILE A 61 29.82 25.52 17.46
N GLY A 62 30.06 25.68 18.77
CA GLY A 62 30.94 26.72 19.32
C GLY A 62 30.31 28.12 19.39
N GLY A 63 29.09 28.31 18.87
CA GLY A 63 28.33 29.55 19.02
C GLY A 63 27.66 29.68 20.39
N LEU A 64 27.04 30.84 20.65
CA LEU A 64 26.35 31.12 21.91
C LEU A 64 25.18 30.16 22.18
N ALA A 65 24.52 29.65 21.13
CA ALA A 65 23.41 28.71 21.21
C ALA A 65 23.80 27.30 20.71
N ASN A 66 25.03 26.86 21.00
CA ASN A 66 25.59 25.59 20.54
C ASN A 66 24.85 24.32 21.04
N SER A 67 23.93 24.44 22.00
CA SER A 67 23.09 23.32 22.46
C SER A 67 22.07 22.87 21.42
N HIS A 68 21.75 23.74 20.44
CA HIS A 68 20.83 23.46 19.35
C HIS A 68 21.37 24.02 18.03
N PRO A 69 22.46 23.45 17.49
CA PRO A 69 23.12 23.96 16.29
C PRO A 69 22.38 23.49 15.02
N PHE A 70 22.19 24.40 14.07
CA PHE A 70 21.62 24.10 12.77
C PHE A 70 22.65 24.26 11.65
N TYR A 71 22.56 23.40 10.65
CA TYR A 71 23.35 23.44 9.43
C TYR A 71 22.45 23.54 8.21
N LEU A 72 22.96 24.14 7.13
CA LEU A 72 22.23 24.16 5.85
C LEU A 72 21.94 22.75 5.32
N THR A 73 22.73 21.75 5.70
CA THR A 73 22.52 20.34 5.37
C THR A 73 21.35 19.71 6.12
N ASP A 74 20.89 20.29 7.23
CA ASP A 74 19.73 19.77 7.97
C ASP A 74 18.41 20.05 7.23
N GLN A 75 18.40 21.01 6.30
CA GLN A 75 17.21 21.35 5.53
C GLN A 75 16.74 20.21 4.64
N ALA A 76 15.49 19.77 4.87
CA ALA A 76 14.89 18.62 4.22
C ALA A 76 14.79 18.76 2.70
N PHE A 77 15.11 17.67 2.02
CA PHE A 77 14.82 17.37 0.63
C PHE A 77 14.05 16.03 0.59
N PRO A 78 12.72 16.06 0.78
CA PRO A 78 11.93 14.82 0.84
C PRO A 78 11.80 14.15 -0.53
N TRP A 79 11.57 12.84 -0.54
CA TRP A 79 11.04 12.13 -1.70
C TRP A 79 9.51 12.32 -1.81
N PRO A 80 8.88 12.31 -3.01
CA PRO A 80 9.45 12.21 -4.37
C PRO A 80 9.75 13.58 -4.98
N GLY A 81 10.10 13.60 -6.28
CA GLY A 81 10.34 14.84 -7.06
C GLY A 81 11.76 15.37 -7.01
N LEU A 82 12.70 14.61 -6.46
CA LEU A 82 14.13 14.93 -6.47
C LEU A 82 14.76 14.61 -7.83
N ARG A 83 15.88 15.26 -8.12
CA ARG A 83 16.66 15.04 -9.34
C ARG A 83 17.22 13.61 -9.38
N SER A 84 17.50 13.11 -10.57
CA SER A 84 18.21 11.84 -10.73
C SER A 84 19.53 11.86 -9.96
N GLY A 85 19.82 10.78 -9.23
CA GLY A 85 21.01 10.66 -8.38
C GLY A 85 20.97 11.44 -7.07
N GLN A 86 19.94 12.26 -6.81
CA GLN A 86 19.78 12.93 -5.52
C GLN A 86 18.99 12.05 -4.55
N THR A 87 19.65 11.64 -3.47
CA THR A 87 18.99 10.93 -2.38
C THR A 87 18.20 11.90 -1.50
N PRO A 88 17.08 11.45 -0.91
CA PRO A 88 16.41 12.21 0.13
C PRO A 88 17.34 12.48 1.30
N SER A 89 17.22 13.65 1.91
CA SER A 89 18.13 14.09 2.97
C SER A 89 17.52 15.19 3.85
N GLY A 90 18.18 15.50 4.95
CA GLY A 90 17.83 16.51 5.93
C GLY A 90 17.00 15.95 7.08
N THR A 91 17.18 16.55 8.25
CA THR A 91 16.52 16.19 9.51
C THR A 91 15.53 17.26 9.97
N SER A 92 15.46 18.39 9.27
CA SER A 92 14.71 19.57 9.69
C SER A 92 13.95 20.19 8.52
N HIS A 93 12.77 20.73 8.80
CA HIS A 93 11.99 21.51 7.85
C HIS A 93 12.82 22.68 7.32
N ARG A 94 12.66 23.00 6.04
CA ARG A 94 13.40 24.09 5.39
C ARG A 94 13.00 25.47 5.95
N TRP A 95 13.95 26.40 5.95
CA TRP A 95 13.78 27.81 6.36
C TRP A 95 14.25 28.77 5.26
N ASP A 96 14.09 28.37 4.01
CA ASP A 96 14.46 29.14 2.82
C ASP A 96 13.54 28.84 1.61
N SER A 97 12.32 28.39 1.89
CA SER A 97 11.33 27.97 0.90
C SER A 97 9.99 28.69 1.09
N SER A 98 9.17 28.67 0.05
CA SER A 98 7.82 29.27 0.04
C SER A 98 6.83 28.35 -0.70
N ALA A 99 5.59 28.79 -0.88
CA ALA A 99 4.61 28.09 -1.72
C ALA A 99 5.03 28.01 -3.20
N VAL A 100 5.91 28.90 -3.66
CA VAL A 100 6.52 28.86 -5.00
C VAL A 100 7.87 28.15 -5.01
N GLY A 101 8.16 27.37 -3.97
CA GLY A 101 9.31 26.50 -3.88
C GLY A 101 10.59 27.15 -3.38
N HIS A 102 11.70 26.45 -3.63
CA HIS A 102 13.05 26.81 -3.22
C HIS A 102 13.98 26.79 -4.44
N VAL A 103 14.69 27.89 -4.68
CA VAL A 103 15.70 27.99 -5.74
C VAL A 103 17.09 27.81 -5.12
N LYS A 104 17.86 26.87 -5.66
CA LYS A 104 19.25 26.58 -5.27
C LYS A 104 20.17 26.69 -6.49
N PRO A 105 21.21 27.55 -6.48
CA PRO A 105 22.22 27.54 -7.52
C PRO A 105 23.04 26.23 -7.49
N GLY A 106 23.55 25.82 -8.64
CA GLY A 106 24.53 24.75 -8.76
C GLY A 106 25.80 25.08 -7.98
N THR A 107 26.48 24.06 -7.45
CA THR A 107 27.66 24.22 -6.59
C THR A 107 28.87 24.80 -7.31
N THR A 108 28.89 24.75 -8.64
CA THR A 108 29.98 25.24 -9.49
C THR A 108 29.60 26.51 -10.26
N ASN A 109 28.46 27.13 -9.94
CA ASN A 109 28.01 28.33 -10.65
C ASN A 109 28.96 29.49 -10.42
N THR A 110 29.19 30.29 -11.46
CA THR A 110 29.99 31.52 -11.43
C THR A 110 29.14 32.79 -11.61
N SER A 111 27.88 32.63 -12.04
CA SER A 111 26.87 33.67 -12.16
C SER A 111 26.70 34.40 -10.84
N THR A 112 26.83 35.73 -10.90
CA THR A 112 26.57 36.60 -9.74
C THR A 112 25.10 37.05 -9.67
N GLY A 113 24.35 36.85 -10.76
CA GLY A 113 22.90 37.04 -10.80
C GLY A 113 22.15 35.98 -10.01
N THR A 114 20.97 36.32 -9.52
CA THR A 114 20.13 35.42 -8.72
C THR A 114 18.83 35.09 -9.43
N VAL A 115 18.32 33.88 -9.19
CA VAL A 115 17.02 33.43 -9.71
C VAL A 115 16.06 33.30 -8.52
N VAL A 116 14.88 33.90 -8.65
CA VAL A 116 13.79 33.78 -7.67
C VAL A 116 12.55 33.21 -8.34
N SER A 117 11.84 32.31 -7.67
CA SER A 117 10.58 31.77 -8.14
C SER A 117 9.39 32.64 -7.72
N GLY A 118 8.32 32.58 -8.49
CA GLY A 118 7.06 33.29 -8.27
C GLY A 118 5.87 32.52 -8.87
N GLY A 119 4.67 33.11 -8.81
CA GLY A 119 3.44 32.51 -9.29
C GLY A 119 2.71 31.67 -8.23
N THR A 120 2.08 30.57 -8.63
CA THR A 120 1.43 29.60 -7.74
C THR A 120 1.55 28.24 -8.38
N TYR A 121 2.17 27.28 -7.67
CA TYR A 121 2.30 25.94 -8.21
C TYR A 121 0.95 25.23 -8.22
N THR A 122 0.46 24.90 -9.42
CA THR A 122 -0.82 24.20 -9.62
C THR A 122 -0.65 22.73 -9.97
N GLY A 123 0.58 22.24 -10.05
CA GLY A 123 0.86 20.84 -10.34
C GLY A 123 0.47 19.93 -9.19
N ARG A 124 0.14 18.67 -9.53
CA ARG A 124 -0.28 17.63 -8.59
C ARG A 124 0.88 16.79 -8.04
N TYR A 125 2.10 16.96 -8.56
CA TYR A 125 3.26 16.15 -8.23
C TYR A 125 4.39 17.04 -7.70
N PRO A 126 5.20 16.58 -6.73
CA PRO A 126 6.46 17.23 -6.44
C PRO A 126 7.38 17.23 -7.67
N LYS A 127 8.02 18.36 -7.97
CA LYS A 127 8.95 18.49 -9.10
C LYS A 127 10.21 19.24 -8.74
N THR A 128 11.29 18.94 -9.46
CA THR A 128 12.46 19.80 -9.54
C THR A 128 12.65 20.28 -10.97
N TYR A 129 12.66 21.60 -11.17
CA TYR A 129 13.08 22.24 -12.42
C TYR A 129 14.59 22.42 -12.40
N THR A 130 15.24 22.06 -13.50
CA THR A 130 16.63 22.35 -13.79
C THR A 130 16.65 23.47 -14.82
N ILE A 131 17.17 24.63 -14.44
CA ILE A 131 17.21 25.86 -15.23
C ILE A 131 18.67 26.10 -15.63
N SER A 132 19.02 25.84 -16.88
CA SER A 132 20.38 25.91 -17.39
C SER A 132 20.58 27.18 -18.22
N ILE A 133 21.56 28.00 -17.87
CA ILE A 133 21.94 29.15 -18.69
C ILE A 133 22.63 28.62 -19.96
N THR A 134 22.07 28.95 -21.11
CA THR A 134 22.55 28.49 -22.42
C THR A 134 23.37 29.56 -23.15
N GLN A 135 23.22 30.83 -22.77
CA GLN A 135 24.01 31.94 -23.31
C GLN A 135 24.30 32.95 -22.20
N SER A 136 25.58 33.32 -22.05
CA SER A 136 26.01 34.32 -21.07
C SER A 136 25.48 35.71 -21.40
N GLY A 137 25.25 36.52 -20.37
CA GLY A 137 24.83 37.91 -20.50
C GLY A 137 24.21 38.45 -19.21
N ASP A 138 23.80 39.70 -19.28
CA ASP A 138 22.97 40.31 -18.23
C ASP A 138 21.49 39.95 -18.43
N VAL A 139 20.65 40.32 -17.46
CA VAL A 139 19.19 40.12 -17.54
C VAL A 139 18.65 40.76 -18.82
N GLY A 140 17.86 40.00 -19.60
CA GLY A 140 17.31 40.45 -20.89
C GLY A 140 18.21 40.15 -22.09
N VAL A 141 19.46 39.72 -21.87
CA VAL A 141 20.41 39.30 -22.92
C VAL A 141 20.76 37.82 -22.77
N ALA A 142 21.07 37.38 -21.55
CA ALA A 142 21.32 35.98 -21.26
C ALA A 142 20.11 35.12 -21.63
N ARG A 143 20.38 33.87 -22.04
CA ARG A 143 19.36 32.89 -22.41
C ARG A 143 19.47 31.66 -21.54
N PHE A 144 18.35 30.98 -21.31
CA PHE A 144 18.28 29.76 -20.54
C PHE A 144 17.33 28.74 -21.16
N SER A 145 17.50 27.48 -20.78
CA SER A 145 16.54 26.41 -21.02
C SER A 145 16.20 25.76 -19.69
N TRP A 146 15.08 25.04 -19.62
CA TRP A 146 14.69 24.33 -18.42
C TRP A 146 14.06 22.97 -18.72
N SER A 147 14.18 22.06 -17.76
CA SER A 147 13.52 20.74 -17.76
C SER A 147 13.06 20.38 -16.36
N ALA A 148 11.95 19.65 -16.22
CA ALA A 148 11.40 19.22 -14.94
C ALA A 148 11.40 17.69 -14.78
N THR A 149 11.55 17.22 -13.54
CA THR A 149 11.42 15.79 -13.20
C THR A 149 10.01 15.26 -13.49
N SER A 150 9.91 14.01 -13.96
CA SER A 150 8.63 13.33 -14.17
C SER A 150 8.12 12.65 -12.88
N PRO A 151 6.79 12.51 -12.70
CA PRO A 151 5.68 12.90 -13.60
C PRO A 151 5.19 14.37 -13.45
N PRO A 152 4.49 14.93 -14.47
CA PRO A 152 4.53 14.54 -15.88
C PRO A 152 5.83 14.97 -16.60
N GLY A 153 6.72 15.69 -15.92
CA GLY A 153 7.89 16.32 -16.53
C GLY A 153 7.56 17.74 -16.99
N GLY A 154 8.23 18.20 -18.04
CA GLY A 154 8.10 19.55 -18.59
C GLY A 154 9.44 20.05 -19.12
N SER A 155 9.43 20.91 -20.14
CA SER A 155 10.65 21.57 -20.63
C SER A 155 10.33 22.84 -21.39
N GLY A 156 11.30 23.76 -21.43
CA GLY A 156 11.30 24.93 -22.30
C GLY A 156 12.73 25.23 -22.74
N SER A 157 12.91 25.72 -23.96
CA SER A 157 14.25 25.93 -24.51
C SER A 157 14.43 27.34 -25.02
N ASN A 158 15.67 27.82 -24.94
CA ASN A 158 16.12 29.06 -25.55
C ASN A 158 15.26 30.28 -25.16
N LEU A 159 14.95 30.45 -23.87
CA LEU A 159 14.18 31.56 -23.33
C LEU A 159 15.10 32.71 -22.92
N LEU A 160 14.63 33.95 -23.02
CA LEU A 160 15.35 35.12 -22.50
C LEU A 160 15.20 35.20 -20.98
N THR A 161 16.30 35.54 -20.29
CA THR A 161 16.24 35.93 -18.88
C THR A 161 15.42 37.22 -18.74
N GLY A 162 14.64 37.34 -17.65
CA GLY A 162 13.75 38.48 -17.45
C GLY A 162 12.94 38.36 -16.16
N THR A 163 11.89 39.16 -16.05
CA THR A 163 10.97 39.16 -14.91
C THR A 163 9.75 38.30 -15.20
N ASN A 164 9.33 37.49 -14.23
CA ASN A 164 8.14 36.61 -14.30
C ASN A 164 8.10 35.73 -15.56
N VAL A 165 9.26 35.20 -15.99
CA VAL A 165 9.32 34.28 -17.12
C VAL A 165 8.63 32.99 -16.73
N ALA A 166 7.57 32.61 -17.45
CA ALA A 166 6.79 31.42 -17.15
C ALA A 166 7.60 30.13 -17.42
N LEU A 167 7.46 29.17 -16.50
CA LEU A 167 7.80 27.77 -16.72
C LEU A 167 6.50 27.03 -17.11
N ASP A 168 6.12 25.99 -16.36
CA ASP A 168 4.82 25.34 -16.44
C ASP A 168 4.10 25.36 -15.07
N GLU A 169 2.86 24.85 -15.05
CA GLU A 169 2.09 24.60 -13.81
C GLU A 169 2.01 25.83 -12.87
N GLY A 170 1.85 27.01 -13.47
CA GLY A 170 1.65 28.28 -12.76
C GLY A 170 2.92 28.88 -12.12
N ILE A 171 4.08 28.26 -12.32
CA ILE A 171 5.37 28.75 -11.80
C ILE A 171 6.01 29.72 -12.79
N THR A 172 6.60 30.77 -12.23
CA THR A 172 7.44 31.74 -12.95
C THR A 172 8.80 31.86 -12.28
N VAL A 173 9.79 32.32 -13.03
CA VAL A 173 11.13 32.67 -12.53
C VAL A 173 11.49 34.10 -12.92
N THR A 174 12.08 34.82 -11.98
CA THR A 174 12.63 36.17 -12.19
C THR A 174 14.14 36.13 -12.01
N PHE A 175 14.85 36.59 -13.03
CA PHE A 175 16.30 36.76 -13.01
C PHE A 175 16.63 38.16 -12.51
N LYS A 176 17.40 38.25 -11.44
CA LYS A 176 17.86 39.53 -10.88
C LYS A 176 19.32 39.79 -11.31
N PRO A 177 19.69 41.05 -11.56
CA PRO A 177 21.07 41.42 -11.88
C PRO A 177 22.08 40.92 -10.84
N GLY A 178 23.29 40.66 -11.29
CA GLY A 178 24.42 40.27 -10.43
C GLY A 178 25.29 41.45 -10.03
N THR A 179 26.35 41.17 -9.28
CA THR A 179 27.38 42.16 -8.92
C THR A 179 28.43 42.36 -10.01
N THR A 180 28.43 41.52 -11.05
CA THR A 180 29.35 41.58 -12.20
C THR A 180 28.58 41.41 -13.51
N SER A 181 29.20 41.83 -14.63
CA SER A 181 28.72 41.57 -15.99
C SER A 181 29.72 40.64 -16.72
N PRO A 182 29.27 39.55 -17.36
CA PRO A 182 27.88 39.11 -17.45
C PRO A 182 27.35 38.55 -16.11
N ALA A 183 26.14 38.95 -15.73
CA ALA A 183 25.49 38.49 -14.50
C ALA A 183 25.19 36.98 -14.51
N PHE A 184 24.89 36.43 -15.68
CA PHE A 184 24.64 34.99 -15.90
C PHE A 184 25.64 34.41 -16.89
N VAL A 185 26.21 33.26 -16.56
CA VAL A 185 27.26 32.58 -17.32
C VAL A 185 26.72 31.27 -17.90
N ALA A 186 26.94 31.05 -19.20
CA ALA A 186 26.55 29.82 -19.89
C ALA A 186 27.15 28.57 -19.23
N GLY A 187 26.35 27.53 -19.07
CA GLY A 187 26.71 26.29 -18.37
C GLY A 187 26.30 26.27 -16.90
N ASP A 188 26.01 27.43 -16.29
CA ASP A 188 25.51 27.49 -14.92
C ASP A 188 24.06 26.99 -14.83
N VAL A 189 23.72 26.39 -13.69
CA VAL A 189 22.43 25.74 -13.48
C VAL A 189 21.79 26.19 -12.18
N PHE A 190 20.49 26.42 -12.18
CA PHE A 190 19.68 26.68 -10.99
C PHE A 190 18.61 25.60 -10.85
N TYR A 191 18.40 25.12 -9.64
CA TYR A 191 17.40 24.10 -9.33
C TYR A 191 16.25 24.71 -8.56
N LEU A 192 15.02 24.58 -9.07
CA LEU A 192 13.81 25.00 -8.38
C LEU A 192 13.01 23.78 -7.93
N TYR A 193 12.91 23.59 -6.61
CA TYR A 193 12.16 22.50 -5.99
C TYR A 193 10.77 23.01 -5.62
N VAL A 194 9.72 22.36 -6.13
CA VAL A 194 8.31 22.71 -5.85
C VAL A 194 7.54 21.51 -5.29
N ARG A 195 6.47 21.81 -4.56
CA ARG A 195 5.58 20.82 -3.94
C ARG A 195 4.13 21.24 -4.17
N PRO A 196 3.23 20.27 -4.45
CA PRO A 196 1.81 20.54 -4.54
C PRO A 196 1.25 20.95 -3.17
N ASP A 197 0.02 21.47 -3.17
CA ASP A 197 -0.80 21.66 -1.97
C ASP A 197 -0.23 22.64 -0.94
N LEU A 198 0.64 23.54 -1.38
CA LEU A 198 1.15 24.66 -0.59
C LEU A 198 0.46 25.96 -0.99
N ARG A 199 0.14 26.79 0.00
CA ARG A 199 -0.30 28.17 -0.20
C ARG A 199 0.54 29.14 0.63
N ASN A 200 0.48 30.42 0.27
CA ASN A 200 1.04 31.47 1.12
C ASN A 200 0.30 31.53 2.46
N PRO A 201 0.98 31.81 3.58
CA PRO A 201 0.35 31.91 4.89
C PRO A 201 -0.67 33.05 4.91
N THR A 202 -1.77 32.82 5.60
CA THR A 202 -2.85 33.80 5.83
C THR A 202 -2.78 34.40 7.23
N LEU A 203 -2.08 33.75 8.17
CA LEU A 203 -1.81 34.30 9.49
C LEU A 203 -0.90 35.53 9.35
N THR A 204 -1.42 36.69 9.73
CA THR A 204 -0.69 37.97 9.63
C THR A 204 0.65 37.94 10.38
N SER A 205 0.68 37.27 11.54
CA SER A 205 1.88 37.08 12.36
C SER A 205 3.02 36.36 11.61
N VAL A 206 2.68 35.38 10.77
CA VAL A 206 3.62 34.60 9.96
C VAL A 206 3.95 35.36 8.66
N LEU A 207 2.92 35.84 7.97
CA LEU A 207 3.05 36.49 6.66
C LEU A 207 3.99 37.71 6.69
N GLN A 208 3.89 38.54 7.73
CA GLN A 208 4.73 39.73 7.88
C GLN A 208 6.22 39.41 8.13
N ARG A 209 6.54 38.15 8.43
CA ARG A 209 7.88 37.69 8.86
C ARG A 209 8.53 36.79 7.81
N LEU A 210 7.86 36.60 6.67
CA LEU A 210 8.50 36.02 5.51
C LEU A 210 9.54 36.98 4.94
N GLU A 211 10.73 36.47 4.67
CA GLU A 211 11.80 37.25 4.05
C GLU A 211 11.81 36.98 2.55
N ASN A 212 11.55 38.02 1.74
CA ASN A 212 11.37 37.87 0.29
C ASN A 212 10.34 36.79 -0.09
N GLY A 213 9.28 36.65 0.72
CA GLY A 213 8.23 35.64 0.55
C GLY A 213 8.61 34.22 1.00
N ARG A 214 9.80 34.02 1.58
CA ARG A 214 10.28 32.72 2.07
C ARG A 214 10.13 32.60 3.58
N LEU A 215 9.84 31.39 4.05
CA LEU A 215 9.80 31.06 5.47
C LEU A 215 11.20 31.22 6.07
N THR A 216 11.30 31.74 7.29
CA THR A 216 12.53 31.82 8.08
C THR A 216 12.26 31.37 9.52
N CYS A 217 13.29 31.33 10.38
CA CYS A 217 13.14 30.94 11.79
C CYS A 217 12.11 31.80 12.52
N SER A 218 12.19 33.12 12.33
CA SER A 218 11.24 34.06 12.93
C SER A 218 9.84 34.00 12.31
N ALA A 219 9.57 33.24 11.26
CA ALA A 219 8.17 33.05 10.82
C ALA A 219 7.41 32.12 11.78
N CYS A 220 8.08 31.12 12.36
CA CYS A 220 7.49 30.15 13.28
C CYS A 220 7.77 30.49 14.75
N HIS A 221 8.94 31.06 15.03
CA HIS A 221 9.37 31.38 16.39
C HIS A 221 9.22 32.87 16.67
N ASP A 222 8.81 33.21 17.89
CA ASP A 222 8.89 34.56 18.41
C ASP A 222 10.04 34.68 19.39
N GLN A 223 11.12 35.31 18.93
CA GLN A 223 12.32 35.53 19.71
C GLN A 223 12.11 36.52 20.87
N HIS A 224 10.97 37.23 20.92
CA HIS A 224 10.64 38.20 21.96
C HIS A 224 9.51 37.75 22.88
N SER A 225 8.89 36.58 22.63
CA SER A 225 7.74 36.11 23.42
C SER A 225 7.57 34.59 23.38
N GLN A 226 7.18 34.03 24.53
CA GLN A 226 6.90 32.60 24.69
C GLN A 226 5.45 32.27 25.05
N ALA A 227 4.55 33.26 24.92
CA ALA A 227 3.17 33.16 25.39
C ALA A 227 2.32 32.13 24.62
N ALA A 228 2.62 31.91 23.34
CA ALA A 228 1.84 30.99 22.53
C ALA A 228 2.11 29.51 22.89
N GLU A 229 1.06 28.70 22.91
CA GLU A 229 1.16 27.28 23.26
C GLU A 229 1.76 26.44 22.12
N PRO A 230 2.80 25.62 22.39
CA PRO A 230 3.33 24.67 21.43
C PRO A 230 2.50 23.37 21.38
N PHE A 231 2.74 22.56 20.35
CA PHE A 231 2.15 21.22 20.23
C PHE A 231 2.65 20.24 21.28
N ASP A 232 3.90 20.40 21.72
CA ASP A 232 4.54 19.52 22.67
C ASP A 232 3.71 19.38 23.97
N PRO A 233 3.13 18.20 24.25
CA PRO A 233 2.30 17.99 25.42
C PRO A 233 3.06 18.17 26.75
N GLN A 234 4.39 18.03 26.72
CA GLN A 234 5.26 18.15 27.88
C GLN A 234 5.81 19.57 28.04
N ALA A 235 5.48 20.50 27.13
CA ALA A 235 5.95 21.88 27.24
C ALA A 235 5.48 22.52 28.56
N PRO A 236 6.39 23.18 29.30
CA PRO A 236 6.05 23.89 30.53
C PRO A 236 4.93 24.91 30.34
N ALA A 237 4.10 25.07 31.37
CA ALA A 237 3.04 26.08 31.37
C ALA A 237 3.64 27.51 31.36
N TYR A 238 2.96 28.43 30.68
CA TYR A 238 3.28 29.85 30.71
C TYR A 238 2.28 30.55 31.65
N ALA A 239 2.81 31.18 32.69
CA ALA A 239 2.06 31.95 33.69
C ALA A 239 2.48 33.44 33.72
N GLY A 240 3.27 33.88 32.74
CA GLY A 240 3.82 35.24 32.65
C GLY A 240 5.32 35.26 32.33
N SER A 241 5.90 36.46 32.27
CA SER A 241 7.34 36.70 32.08
C SER A 241 8.19 35.84 33.03
N GLY A 242 9.33 35.34 32.55
CA GLY A 242 10.24 34.47 33.31
C GLY A 242 9.74 33.06 33.64
N THR A 243 8.50 32.69 33.30
CA THR A 243 7.92 31.35 33.56
C THR A 243 7.88 30.50 32.30
N GLY A 244 7.97 29.18 32.42
CA GLY A 244 7.84 28.27 31.27
C GLY A 244 9.10 28.13 30.42
N ASN A 245 10.29 28.26 31.01
CA ASN A 245 11.57 28.04 30.34
C ASN A 245 11.60 26.67 29.61
N GLY A 246 12.12 26.63 28.38
CA GLY A 246 12.13 25.42 27.54
C GLY A 246 10.89 25.22 26.66
N ARG A 247 9.95 26.18 26.62
CA ARG A 247 8.89 26.19 25.59
C ARG A 247 9.48 26.43 24.21
N HIS A 248 8.87 25.91 23.15
CA HIS A 248 9.34 26.04 21.76
C HIS A 248 9.17 27.46 21.15
N TYR A 249 8.95 28.50 21.97
CA TYR A 249 8.88 29.93 21.57
C TYR A 249 8.04 30.21 20.33
N GLN A 250 6.79 29.77 20.33
CA GLN A 250 5.95 29.84 19.14
C GLN A 250 5.49 31.27 18.86
N ARG A 251 5.49 31.68 17.59
CA ARG A 251 4.93 32.98 17.19
C ARG A 251 3.41 33.04 17.23
N THR A 252 2.77 31.91 17.08
CA THR A 252 1.33 31.76 17.15
C THR A 252 1.04 30.43 17.82
N ALA A 253 -0.12 30.31 18.45
CA ALA A 253 -0.50 29.03 19.06
C ALA A 253 -0.41 27.92 18.01
N ASN A 254 0.24 26.83 18.36
CA ASN A 254 0.43 25.67 17.48
C ASN A 254 0.07 24.35 18.17
N ASN A 255 -0.61 24.44 19.31
CA ASN A 255 -1.06 23.32 20.13
C ASN A 255 -2.03 22.38 19.40
N VAL A 256 -2.72 22.85 18.37
CA VAL A 256 -3.59 22.04 17.50
C VAL A 256 -3.20 22.16 16.02
N ALA A 257 -1.91 22.43 15.75
CA ALA A 257 -1.30 22.57 14.42
C ALA A 257 -1.72 23.81 13.60
N GLN A 258 -2.18 24.89 14.24
CA GLN A 258 -2.68 26.08 13.56
C GLN A 258 -1.66 26.71 12.58
N ILE A 259 -0.37 26.69 12.91
CA ILE A 259 0.69 27.23 12.03
C ILE A 259 0.86 26.32 10.81
N CYS A 260 0.86 25.00 11.01
CA CYS A 260 1.05 24.04 9.93
C CYS A 260 -0.13 24.08 8.94
N GLU A 261 -1.35 24.13 9.46
CA GLU A 261 -2.57 24.19 8.66
C GLU A 261 -2.69 25.49 7.86
N ASP A 262 -1.98 26.56 8.25
CA ASP A 262 -2.00 27.82 7.50
C ASP A 262 -1.39 27.67 6.09
N CYS A 263 -0.24 27.01 5.97
CA CYS A 263 0.42 26.79 4.67
C CYS A 263 0.03 25.45 4.02
N HIS A 264 -0.24 24.41 4.83
CA HIS A 264 -0.52 23.05 4.37
C HIS A 264 -2.02 22.69 4.42
N ALA A 265 -2.91 23.68 4.36
CA ALA A 265 -4.37 23.53 4.53
C ALA A 265 -5.00 22.42 3.70
N ALA A 266 -4.53 22.22 2.46
CA ALA A 266 -5.03 21.19 1.55
C ALA A 266 -4.81 19.76 2.06
N ARG A 267 -3.91 19.55 3.04
CA ARG A 267 -3.65 18.26 3.69
C ARG A 267 -4.47 18.04 4.95
N THR A 268 -5.21 19.06 5.42
CA THR A 268 -6.06 19.00 6.61
C THR A 268 -7.40 18.38 6.26
N VAL A 269 -7.44 17.05 6.22
CA VAL A 269 -8.62 16.25 5.89
C VAL A 269 -9.02 15.34 7.05
N THR A 270 -10.29 14.94 7.12
CA THR A 270 -10.81 14.05 8.17
C THR A 270 -11.12 12.64 7.66
N LEU A 271 -11.09 12.44 6.34
CA LEU A 271 -11.30 11.15 5.70
C LEU A 271 -10.18 10.87 4.69
N SER A 272 -9.71 9.62 4.65
CA SER A 272 -8.63 9.20 3.74
C SER A 272 -9.03 9.28 2.26
N SER A 273 -10.32 9.20 1.95
CA SER A 273 -10.87 9.40 0.61
C SER A 273 -10.65 10.82 0.06
N GLN A 274 -10.23 11.78 0.90
CA GLN A 274 -9.93 13.15 0.50
C GLN A 274 -8.45 13.34 0.08
N GLY A 275 -7.68 12.26 -0.09
CA GLY A 275 -6.32 12.33 -0.66
C GLY A 275 -5.21 12.66 0.36
N SER A 276 -5.46 12.46 1.66
CA SER A 276 -4.42 12.56 2.68
C SER A 276 -4.81 11.76 3.92
N HIS A 277 -3.83 11.39 4.75
CA HIS A 277 -4.10 10.76 6.03
C HIS A 277 -4.94 11.69 6.91
N PRO A 278 -6.03 11.20 7.53
CA PRO A 278 -6.85 12.01 8.41
C PRO A 278 -6.06 12.65 9.56
N VAL A 279 -6.30 13.94 9.78
CA VAL A 279 -5.88 14.72 10.94
C VAL A 279 -7.12 15.38 11.57
N ALA A 280 -6.99 15.97 12.74
CA ALA A 280 -8.12 16.49 13.52
C ALA A 280 -9.15 15.41 13.91
N VAL A 281 -8.73 14.15 13.91
CA VAL A 281 -9.53 12.97 14.28
C VAL A 281 -8.95 12.28 15.50
N SER A 282 -9.81 11.64 16.28
CA SER A 282 -9.40 10.78 17.39
C SER A 282 -8.94 9.42 16.86
N VAL A 283 -7.94 8.81 17.51
CA VAL A 283 -7.56 7.43 17.20
C VAL A 283 -8.64 6.49 17.75
N PRO A 284 -9.30 5.66 16.92
CA PRO A 284 -10.30 4.72 17.41
C PRO A 284 -9.65 3.64 18.29
N THR A 285 -10.38 3.12 19.28
CA THR A 285 -9.95 1.93 20.04
C THR A 285 -10.71 0.72 19.52
N THR A 286 -10.11 -0.05 18.62
CA THR A 286 -10.74 -1.20 17.94
C THR A 286 -9.73 -2.33 17.74
N SER A 287 -10.14 -3.47 17.17
CA SER A 287 -9.20 -4.53 16.79
C SER A 287 -8.14 -4.09 15.75
N SER A 288 -8.40 -3.00 15.01
CA SER A 288 -7.50 -2.47 13.98
C SER A 288 -6.67 -1.26 14.43
N PHE A 289 -6.94 -0.73 15.62
CA PHE A 289 -6.37 0.53 16.10
C PHE A 289 -6.15 0.53 17.61
N LYS A 290 -5.04 1.09 18.06
CA LYS A 290 -4.72 1.31 19.48
C LYS A 290 -4.29 2.75 19.70
N GLN A 291 -4.38 3.23 20.94
CA GLN A 291 -3.81 4.53 21.29
C GLN A 291 -2.28 4.49 21.17
N PRO A 292 -1.65 5.55 20.64
CA PRO A 292 -0.20 5.62 20.52
C PRO A 292 0.46 5.66 21.89
N THR A 293 1.64 5.04 22.02
CA THR A 293 2.48 5.13 23.23
C THR A 293 3.77 5.90 23.00
N GLN A 294 4.18 6.07 21.74
CA GLN A 294 5.39 6.81 21.37
C GLN A 294 5.05 8.17 20.73
N LEU A 295 3.96 8.23 19.97
CA LEU A 295 3.56 9.42 19.22
C LEU A 295 2.65 10.33 20.05
N PRO A 296 2.92 11.65 20.11
CA PRO A 296 2.08 12.59 20.84
C PRO A 296 0.79 12.90 20.09
N LEU A 297 -0.33 12.95 20.83
CA LEU A 297 -1.58 13.56 20.37
C LEU A 297 -1.61 15.03 20.80
N ASP A 298 -2.47 15.83 20.15
CA ASP A 298 -2.56 17.25 20.52
C ASP A 298 -3.03 17.44 21.96
N LYS A 299 -2.40 18.41 22.65
CA LYS A 299 -2.56 18.65 24.10
C LYS A 299 -3.98 19.06 24.50
N THR A 300 -4.77 19.60 23.57
CA THR A 300 -6.07 20.24 23.89
C THR A 300 -7.25 19.30 23.67
N THR A 301 -7.20 18.49 22.62
CA THR A 301 -8.32 17.64 22.17
C THR A 301 -7.94 16.16 22.04
N GLY A 302 -6.68 15.80 22.20
CA GLY A 302 -6.21 14.42 22.10
C GLY A 302 -6.40 13.83 20.69
N LYS A 303 -6.31 14.66 19.65
CA LYS A 303 -6.48 14.23 18.26
C LYS A 303 -5.14 14.14 17.54
N VAL A 304 -5.14 13.38 16.45
CA VAL A 304 -4.00 13.25 15.54
C VAL A 304 -3.82 14.56 14.78
N ARG A 305 -2.58 15.06 14.72
CA ARG A 305 -2.18 16.25 13.94
C ARG A 305 -0.93 15.97 13.12
N CYS A 306 -0.52 16.92 12.28
CA CYS A 306 0.74 16.87 11.54
C CYS A 306 1.94 16.55 12.45
N LEU A 307 1.99 17.21 13.61
CA LEU A 307 3.05 17.06 14.60
C LEU A 307 2.93 15.80 15.47
N THR A 308 1.89 14.98 15.29
CA THR A 308 1.85 13.60 15.81
C THR A 308 2.87 12.73 15.09
N CYS A 309 2.99 12.88 13.76
CA CYS A 309 3.92 12.09 12.94
C CYS A 309 5.24 12.81 12.69
N HIS A 310 5.20 14.14 12.49
CA HIS A 310 6.36 14.94 12.12
C HIS A 310 7.05 15.61 13.32
N ARG A 311 8.37 15.69 13.23
CA ARG A 311 9.24 16.49 14.09
C ARG A 311 9.90 17.55 13.21
N VAL A 312 9.50 18.82 13.36
CA VAL A 312 9.92 19.91 12.44
C VAL A 312 11.43 20.09 12.42
N HIS A 313 12.14 19.82 13.53
CA HIS A 313 13.59 19.93 13.61
C HIS A 313 14.19 18.71 14.28
N TYR A 314 15.39 18.31 13.83
CA TYR A 314 16.16 17.21 14.40
C TYR A 314 15.39 15.87 14.43
N ALA A 315 14.70 15.57 13.33
CA ALA A 315 14.17 14.23 13.11
C ALA A 315 15.33 13.20 13.18
N PRO A 316 15.09 12.01 13.76
CA PRO A 316 16.13 11.00 13.95
C PRO A 316 16.59 10.34 12.65
N ALA A 317 15.89 10.53 11.53
CA ALA A 317 16.28 10.05 10.21
C ALA A 317 16.69 11.22 9.31
N ASN A 318 17.75 11.01 8.54
CA ASN A 318 18.26 11.95 7.54
C ASN A 318 17.69 11.64 6.14
N ASP A 319 16.38 11.47 6.05
CA ASP A 319 15.66 11.06 4.82
C ASP A 319 14.75 12.17 4.27
N GLY A 320 14.77 13.36 4.89
CA GLY A 320 13.95 14.50 4.52
C GLY A 320 12.46 14.37 4.88
N ALA A 321 12.00 13.24 5.39
CA ALA A 321 10.60 13.03 5.76
C ALA A 321 10.22 13.68 7.10
N VAL A 322 11.23 14.07 7.89
CA VAL A 322 11.10 14.78 9.17
C VAL A 322 10.12 14.11 10.13
N LEU A 323 10.17 12.77 10.20
CA LEU A 323 9.30 11.95 11.05
C LEU A 323 9.81 11.87 12.49
N ARG A 324 8.94 11.58 13.46
CA ARG A 324 9.34 11.42 14.87
C ARG A 324 10.11 10.14 15.17
N LEU A 325 10.02 9.15 14.29
CA LEU A 325 10.65 7.84 14.46
C LEU A 325 11.44 7.48 13.20
N THR A 326 12.57 6.81 13.37
CA THR A 326 13.42 6.37 12.25
C THR A 326 12.75 5.29 11.40
N SER A 327 11.89 4.46 12.01
CA SER A 327 11.19 3.39 11.31
C SER A 327 9.79 3.83 10.92
N HIS A 328 9.53 3.94 9.61
CA HIS A 328 8.20 4.17 9.04
C HIS A 328 7.19 3.14 9.54
N LYS A 329 7.61 1.87 9.61
CA LYS A 329 6.78 0.77 10.10
C LYS A 329 6.40 0.96 11.56
N ALA A 330 7.36 1.30 12.42
CA ALA A 330 7.11 1.55 13.84
C ALA A 330 6.16 2.74 14.05
N LEU A 331 6.33 3.82 13.27
CA LEU A 331 5.45 4.98 13.29
C LEU A 331 3.99 4.61 13.00
N CYS A 332 3.74 3.82 11.96
CA CYS A 332 2.38 3.37 11.67
C CYS A 332 1.84 2.40 12.72
N GLN A 333 2.67 1.48 13.22
CA GLN A 333 2.29 0.46 14.19
C GLN A 333 2.05 0.98 15.61
N ASP A 334 2.38 2.25 15.88
CA ASP A 334 2.00 2.88 17.16
C ASP A 334 0.49 3.11 17.25
N CYS A 335 -0.19 3.33 16.12
CA CYS A 335 -1.66 3.46 16.06
C CYS A 335 -2.35 2.26 15.39
N HIS A 336 -1.76 1.65 14.36
CA HIS A 336 -2.41 0.64 13.54
C HIS A 336 -2.07 -0.79 13.95
N VAL A 337 -3.09 -1.62 14.13
CA VAL A 337 -2.98 -3.07 14.39
C VAL A 337 -3.49 -3.81 13.14
N LYS A 338 -2.57 -4.22 12.25
CA LYS A 338 -2.92 -4.85 10.96
C LYS A 338 -2.60 -6.34 10.87
N SER A 339 -1.85 -6.85 11.85
CA SER A 339 -1.49 -8.26 11.92
C SER A 339 -1.51 -8.67 13.40
N PRO A 340 -1.90 -9.93 13.70
CA PRO A 340 -1.82 -10.44 15.06
C PRO A 340 -0.40 -10.35 15.62
N SER A 341 -0.27 -10.14 16.93
CA SER A 341 1.04 -10.17 17.59
C SER A 341 1.77 -11.48 17.30
N GLY A 342 3.06 -11.40 16.94
CA GLY A 342 3.88 -12.56 16.59
C GLY A 342 3.73 -13.09 15.15
N SER A 343 2.87 -12.50 14.32
CA SER A 343 2.83 -12.79 12.88
C SER A 343 4.00 -12.13 12.14
N ASN A 344 4.46 -12.74 11.04
CA ASN A 344 5.53 -12.19 10.21
C ASN A 344 5.08 -12.09 8.74
N PRO A 345 4.21 -11.12 8.41
CA PRO A 345 3.68 -10.97 7.06
C PRO A 345 4.80 -10.74 6.05
N ILE A 346 4.75 -11.43 4.91
CA ILE A 346 5.84 -11.43 3.93
C ILE A 346 6.10 -10.03 3.36
N HIS A 347 5.04 -9.26 3.11
CA HIS A 347 5.14 -7.88 2.60
C HIS A 347 5.70 -6.90 3.63
N ALA A 348 5.50 -7.17 4.92
CA ALA A 348 5.97 -6.32 6.01
C ALA A 348 7.34 -6.77 6.56
N SER A 349 8.02 -7.72 5.89
CA SER A 349 9.34 -8.18 6.27
C SER A 349 10.39 -7.10 5.98
N THR A 350 11.15 -6.72 7.00
CA THR A 350 12.28 -5.79 6.85
C THR A 350 13.49 -6.40 6.15
N THR A 351 13.50 -7.73 5.98
CA THR A 351 14.57 -8.47 5.30
C THR A 351 14.17 -8.84 3.87
N ASN A 352 12.96 -9.39 3.70
CA ASN A 352 12.52 -9.99 2.43
C ASN A 352 11.46 -9.17 1.70
N GLY A 353 10.82 -8.18 2.36
CA GLY A 353 9.79 -7.36 1.73
C GLY A 353 10.35 -6.61 0.52
N VAL A 354 9.56 -6.34 -0.50
CA VAL A 354 10.08 -5.70 -1.73
C VAL A 354 9.95 -4.18 -1.59
N LEU A 355 10.91 -3.44 -2.16
CA LEU A 355 10.75 -2.00 -2.34
C LEU A 355 9.84 -1.74 -3.54
N TRP A 356 8.98 -0.73 -3.44
CA TRP A 356 8.17 -0.29 -4.57
C TRP A 356 9.07 0.03 -5.78
N PRO A 357 8.97 -0.73 -6.89
CA PRO A 357 9.87 -0.59 -8.03
C PRO A 357 9.53 0.62 -8.93
N GLY A 358 8.48 1.36 -8.58
CA GLY A 358 7.87 2.37 -9.45
C GLY A 358 6.66 1.78 -10.17
N GLY A 359 5.59 2.56 -10.28
CA GLY A 359 4.35 2.08 -10.90
C GLY A 359 4.58 1.63 -12.35
N GLN A 360 4.08 0.43 -12.68
CA GLN A 360 4.23 -0.18 -14.01
C GLN A 360 2.93 -0.21 -14.81
N TYR A 361 1.78 -0.32 -14.12
CA TYR A 361 0.50 -0.69 -14.74
C TYR A 361 -0.63 0.32 -14.56
N GLY A 362 -0.40 1.38 -13.81
CA GLY A 362 -1.42 2.39 -13.56
C GLY A 362 -0.80 3.65 -12.98
N SER A 363 -0.09 3.52 -11.86
CA SER A 363 0.48 4.62 -11.10
C SER A 363 1.73 5.21 -11.74
N THR A 364 1.93 6.52 -11.55
CA THR A 364 3.17 7.24 -11.85
C THR A 364 4.09 7.39 -10.63
N LEU A 365 3.76 6.76 -9.50
CA LEU A 365 4.59 6.85 -8.29
C LEU A 365 5.99 6.32 -8.59
N PRO A 366 7.06 7.14 -8.45
CA PRO A 366 8.43 6.71 -8.72
C PRO A 366 8.86 5.55 -7.82
N ALA A 367 9.96 4.89 -8.16
CA ALA A 367 10.55 3.87 -7.31
C ALA A 367 10.94 4.45 -5.94
N ARG A 368 10.80 3.64 -4.88
CA ARG A 368 11.31 3.97 -3.55
C ARG A 368 12.75 3.47 -3.42
N PRO A 369 13.75 4.36 -3.34
CA PRO A 369 15.15 3.96 -3.42
C PRO A 369 15.74 3.48 -2.09
N ASP A 370 15.10 3.80 -0.96
CA ASP A 370 15.67 3.56 0.37
C ASP A 370 15.42 2.14 0.86
N ALA A 371 16.48 1.33 0.84
CA ALA A 371 16.45 -0.05 1.32
C ALA A 371 16.18 -0.19 2.82
N SER A 372 16.43 0.85 3.62
CA SER A 372 16.10 0.84 5.06
C SER A 372 14.59 0.85 5.30
N GLN A 373 13.79 1.25 4.31
CA GLN A 373 12.33 1.27 4.36
C GLN A 373 11.69 -0.04 3.90
N ARG A 374 12.46 -1.12 3.74
CA ARG A 374 11.95 -2.43 3.38
C ARG A 374 10.88 -2.89 4.38
N GLY A 375 9.74 -3.38 3.87
CA GLY A 375 8.61 -3.81 4.69
C GLY A 375 7.81 -2.67 5.36
N ALA A 376 8.11 -1.41 5.03
CA ALA A 376 7.30 -0.27 5.48
C ALA A 376 5.92 -0.26 4.81
N CYS A 377 4.92 0.27 5.52
CA CYS A 377 3.55 0.42 4.99
C CYS A 377 3.53 1.29 3.72
N THR A 378 4.48 2.19 3.59
CA THR A 378 4.62 3.12 2.46
C THR A 378 5.04 2.45 1.15
N GLN A 379 5.42 1.18 1.16
CA GLN A 379 5.65 0.40 -0.07
C GLN A 379 4.36 0.18 -0.87
N CYS A 380 3.20 0.20 -0.19
CA CYS A 380 1.89 0.10 -0.82
C CYS A 380 1.04 1.36 -0.62
N HIS A 381 1.29 2.12 0.45
CA HIS A 381 0.50 3.30 0.80
C HIS A 381 1.20 4.63 0.49
N ALA A 382 0.50 5.54 -0.16
CA ALA A 382 0.84 6.95 -0.30
C ALA A 382 0.09 7.76 0.78
N VAL A 383 0.67 7.89 1.97
CA VAL A 383 -0.02 8.43 3.17
C VAL A 383 -0.55 9.87 3.03
N HIS A 384 -0.02 10.65 2.10
CA HIS A 384 -0.54 11.96 1.72
C HIS A 384 -1.13 11.93 0.31
N GLY A 385 -1.78 10.83 -0.05
CA GLY A 385 -2.37 10.62 -1.37
C GLY A 385 -1.35 10.48 -2.50
N TRP A 386 -1.80 9.88 -3.60
CA TRP A 386 -1.09 9.94 -4.87
C TRP A 386 -2.10 10.08 -6.00
N PRO A 387 -1.91 10.99 -6.97
CA PRO A 387 -2.87 11.21 -8.04
C PRO A 387 -3.15 9.94 -8.83
N ASN A 388 -4.44 9.66 -9.04
CA ASN A 388 -4.90 8.56 -9.87
C ASN A 388 -4.74 8.93 -11.34
N ASN A 389 -3.88 8.22 -12.08
CA ASN A 389 -3.64 8.54 -13.49
C ASN A 389 -4.90 8.37 -14.37
N ALA A 390 -5.82 7.47 -14.01
CA ALA A 390 -7.09 7.30 -14.72
C ALA A 390 -8.12 8.39 -14.39
N SER A 391 -7.93 9.10 -13.27
CA SER A 391 -8.78 10.23 -12.83
C SER A 391 -7.91 11.26 -12.11
N PRO A 392 -7.15 12.10 -12.84
CA PRO A 392 -6.09 12.95 -12.26
C PRO A 392 -6.57 14.00 -11.25
N SER A 393 -7.86 14.26 -11.19
CA SER A 393 -8.47 15.13 -10.16
C SER A 393 -8.57 14.46 -8.79
N THR A 394 -8.49 13.13 -8.73
CA THR A 394 -8.63 12.31 -7.52
C THR A 394 -7.34 11.58 -7.22
N ASP A 395 -7.14 11.21 -5.95
CA ASP A 395 -6.05 10.33 -5.55
C ASP A 395 -6.54 8.87 -5.50
N TYR A 396 -5.59 7.92 -5.48
CA TYR A 396 -5.93 6.51 -5.27
C TYR A 396 -6.60 6.32 -3.91
N ASN A 397 -7.71 5.57 -3.92
CA ASN A 397 -8.50 5.27 -2.74
C ASN A 397 -7.67 4.51 -1.68
N TRP A 398 -8.09 4.60 -0.41
CA TRP A 398 -7.42 3.98 0.75
C TRP A 398 -5.93 4.35 0.88
N LEU A 399 -5.55 5.48 0.29
CA LEU A 399 -4.18 5.98 0.26
C LEU A 399 -3.23 4.94 -0.33
N LEU A 400 -3.67 4.18 -1.34
CA LEU A 400 -2.81 3.23 -2.05
C LEU A 400 -1.89 3.96 -3.03
N ALA A 401 -0.82 3.31 -3.44
CA ALA A 401 0.08 3.78 -4.48
C ALA A 401 -0.50 3.59 -5.89
N ASP A 402 -1.42 2.64 -6.07
CA ASP A 402 -2.08 2.32 -7.34
C ASP A 402 -3.45 1.66 -7.04
N ALA A 403 -4.23 1.39 -8.10
CA ALA A 403 -5.40 0.53 -8.01
C ALA A 403 -5.01 -0.90 -7.60
N GLU A 404 -5.92 -1.62 -6.95
CA GLU A 404 -5.61 -2.87 -6.24
C GLU A 404 -4.88 -3.92 -7.10
N GLU A 405 -5.37 -4.20 -8.31
CA GLU A 405 -4.77 -5.19 -9.21
C GLU A 405 -3.36 -4.77 -9.64
N ASN A 406 -3.24 -3.50 -10.05
CA ASN A 406 -2.00 -2.92 -10.55
C ASN A 406 -0.94 -2.80 -9.45
N LEU A 407 -1.37 -2.53 -8.21
CA LEU A 407 -0.52 -2.51 -7.03
C LEU A 407 0.16 -3.88 -6.84
N CYS A 408 -0.62 -4.96 -6.92
CA CYS A 408 -0.08 -6.33 -6.83
C CYS A 408 0.82 -6.65 -8.03
N PHE A 409 0.36 -6.37 -9.25
CA PHE A 409 1.07 -6.71 -10.47
C PHE A 409 2.38 -5.98 -10.65
N THR A 410 2.52 -4.77 -10.10
CA THR A 410 3.78 -4.01 -10.09
C THR A 410 4.94 -4.81 -9.48
N CYS A 411 4.64 -5.79 -8.62
CA CYS A 411 5.63 -6.71 -8.07
C CYS A 411 5.50 -8.16 -8.57
N HIS A 412 4.29 -8.58 -8.96
CA HIS A 412 3.92 -9.97 -9.29
C HIS A 412 3.72 -10.21 -10.80
N ASP A 413 4.57 -9.65 -11.63
CA ASP A 413 4.60 -9.83 -13.09
C ASP A 413 5.85 -10.59 -13.61
N GLY A 414 6.72 -11.04 -12.69
CA GLY A 414 8.00 -11.68 -12.98
C GLY A 414 9.23 -10.87 -12.58
N ALA A 415 9.10 -9.57 -12.26
CA ALA A 415 10.16 -8.76 -11.66
C ALA A 415 9.58 -7.53 -10.91
N PRO A 416 10.07 -7.16 -9.72
CA PRO A 416 11.25 -7.66 -9.02
C PRO A 416 11.10 -9.04 -8.36
N VAL A 417 9.89 -9.59 -8.29
CA VAL A 417 9.66 -10.94 -7.75
C VAL A 417 9.49 -11.93 -8.91
N ALA A 418 10.21 -13.05 -8.88
CA ALA A 418 10.21 -14.04 -9.96
C ALA A 418 8.82 -14.69 -10.22
N VAL A 419 7.88 -14.60 -9.28
CA VAL A 419 6.54 -15.16 -9.43
C VAL A 419 5.68 -14.23 -10.29
N ASN A 420 5.40 -14.66 -11.52
CA ASN A 420 4.56 -13.95 -12.47
C ASN A 420 3.08 -14.38 -12.36
N VAL A 421 2.34 -13.78 -11.42
CA VAL A 421 0.90 -14.01 -11.25
C VAL A 421 0.11 -13.31 -12.36
N ARG A 422 0.57 -12.15 -12.82
CA ARG A 422 -0.07 -11.39 -13.90
C ARG A 422 -0.25 -12.23 -15.16
N GLY A 423 0.76 -13.03 -15.51
CA GLY A 423 0.73 -13.94 -16.67
C GLY A 423 -0.41 -14.96 -16.61
N ASP A 424 -0.79 -15.45 -15.43
CA ASP A 424 -1.93 -16.36 -15.29
C ASP A 424 -3.26 -15.64 -15.54
N PHE A 425 -3.39 -14.38 -15.13
CA PHE A 425 -4.57 -13.57 -15.38
C PHE A 425 -4.70 -13.08 -16.84
N LEU A 426 -3.71 -13.37 -17.71
CA LEU A 426 -3.84 -13.20 -19.15
C LEU A 426 -4.48 -14.41 -19.84
N LYS A 427 -4.60 -15.56 -19.15
CA LYS A 427 -5.17 -16.79 -19.74
C LYS A 427 -6.69 -16.70 -19.87
N THR A 428 -7.24 -17.57 -20.72
CA THR A 428 -8.67 -17.63 -21.03
C THR A 428 -9.53 -17.89 -19.80
N TYR A 429 -9.19 -18.93 -19.02
CA TYR A 429 -9.96 -19.31 -17.83
C TYR A 429 -9.27 -18.79 -16.59
N LYS A 430 -9.94 -17.88 -15.88
CA LYS A 430 -9.38 -17.18 -14.72
C LYS A 430 -10.48 -16.68 -13.80
N HIS A 431 -10.12 -16.39 -12.55
CA HIS A 431 -10.97 -15.54 -11.71
C HIS A 431 -10.98 -14.11 -12.27
N PRO A 432 -12.10 -13.36 -12.10
CA PRO A 432 -12.28 -12.04 -12.71
C PRO A 432 -11.52 -10.91 -12.00
N ALA A 433 -10.34 -11.16 -11.44
CA ALA A 433 -9.56 -10.16 -10.71
C ALA A 433 -9.14 -8.98 -11.59
N THR A 434 -8.99 -9.19 -12.91
CA THR A 434 -8.66 -8.13 -13.86
C THR A 434 -9.86 -7.59 -14.62
N SER A 435 -11.08 -8.05 -14.28
CA SER A 435 -12.32 -7.65 -14.95
C SER A 435 -12.97 -6.44 -14.28
N TYR A 436 -12.55 -6.13 -13.06
CA TYR A 436 -13.04 -5.05 -12.23
C TYR A 436 -11.84 -4.32 -11.61
N SER A 437 -12.07 -3.12 -11.11
CA SER A 437 -11.09 -2.42 -10.30
C SER A 437 -11.81 -1.57 -9.26
N GLY A 438 -11.33 -1.65 -8.01
CA GLY A 438 -11.83 -0.87 -6.89
C GLY A 438 -13.24 -1.24 -6.44
N ARG A 439 -13.69 -2.48 -6.69
CA ARG A 439 -14.98 -2.96 -6.17
C ARG A 439 -14.87 -3.43 -4.74
N HIS A 440 -13.77 -4.09 -4.39
CA HIS A 440 -13.48 -4.54 -3.04
C HIS A 440 -13.50 -3.36 -2.08
N GLN A 441 -14.21 -3.56 -0.98
CA GLN A 441 -14.18 -2.65 0.16
C GLN A 441 -13.57 -3.37 1.38
N PRO A 442 -12.69 -2.72 2.16
CA PRO A 442 -12.07 -3.35 3.33
C PRO A 442 -13.04 -3.87 4.41
N ASN A 443 -14.32 -3.50 4.36
CA ASN A 443 -15.34 -3.83 5.36
C ASN A 443 -16.47 -4.75 4.83
N GLU A 444 -16.24 -5.47 3.73
CA GLU A 444 -17.19 -6.44 3.19
C GLU A 444 -17.38 -7.63 4.12
N SER A 445 -18.52 -7.68 4.79
CA SER A 445 -18.85 -8.70 5.79
C SER A 445 -20.20 -9.38 5.58
N ALA A 446 -20.94 -8.97 4.55
CA ALA A 446 -22.26 -9.48 4.23
C ALA A 446 -22.31 -10.11 2.84
N SER A 447 -23.21 -11.06 2.65
CA SER A 447 -23.37 -11.76 1.37
C SER A 447 -23.76 -10.84 0.21
N SER A 448 -24.45 -9.74 0.49
CA SER A 448 -24.84 -8.72 -0.49
C SER A 448 -23.64 -8.02 -1.15
N ALA A 449 -22.51 -7.92 -0.45
CA ALA A 449 -21.27 -7.36 -1.02
C ALA A 449 -20.74 -8.19 -2.20
N PHE A 450 -21.08 -9.49 -2.22
CA PHE A 450 -20.69 -10.45 -3.27
C PHE A 450 -21.88 -10.89 -4.15
N GLY A 451 -23.05 -10.26 -3.98
CA GLY A 451 -24.29 -10.61 -4.66
C GLY A 451 -24.30 -10.20 -6.14
N THR A 452 -25.38 -10.50 -6.87
CA THR A 452 -25.47 -10.33 -8.33
C THR A 452 -25.03 -8.96 -8.85
N SER A 453 -25.40 -7.86 -8.17
CA SER A 453 -25.07 -6.49 -8.57
C SER A 453 -23.61 -6.11 -8.34
N ASN A 454 -22.93 -6.78 -7.41
CA ASN A 454 -21.53 -6.51 -7.05
C ASN A 454 -20.70 -7.79 -7.02
N ARG A 455 -20.98 -8.75 -7.91
CA ARG A 455 -20.24 -10.01 -7.92
C ARG A 455 -18.83 -9.77 -8.45
N HIS A 456 -17.83 -9.95 -7.60
CA HIS A 456 -16.42 -9.73 -7.92
C HIS A 456 -15.51 -10.76 -7.24
N ALA A 457 -14.24 -10.77 -7.65
CA ALA A 457 -13.16 -11.51 -7.03
C ALA A 457 -11.85 -10.80 -7.40
N GLU A 458 -11.45 -9.83 -6.58
CA GLU A 458 -10.20 -9.08 -6.66
C GLU A 458 -9.12 -9.75 -5.78
N CYS A 459 -7.89 -9.23 -5.78
CA CYS A 459 -6.76 -9.86 -5.09
C CYS A 459 -7.02 -10.01 -3.58
N THR A 460 -7.56 -8.98 -2.95
CA THR A 460 -7.78 -8.92 -1.51
C THR A 460 -9.06 -9.62 -1.05
N ASP A 461 -9.91 -10.07 -1.98
CA ASP A 461 -11.01 -10.99 -1.66
C ASP A 461 -10.52 -12.37 -1.24
N CYS A 462 -9.34 -12.77 -1.72
CA CYS A 462 -8.74 -14.06 -1.38
C CYS A 462 -7.46 -13.92 -0.55
N HIS A 463 -6.76 -12.79 -0.65
CA HIS A 463 -5.52 -12.54 0.08
C HIS A 463 -5.69 -11.43 1.11
N ASN A 464 -4.90 -11.50 2.18
CA ASN A 464 -4.74 -10.36 3.08
C ASN A 464 -3.27 -9.94 3.06
N PRO A 465 -2.89 -8.85 2.38
CA PRO A 465 -1.48 -8.45 2.25
C PRO A 465 -0.86 -8.09 3.60
N HIS A 466 -1.67 -7.77 4.61
CA HIS A 466 -1.22 -7.48 5.97
C HIS A 466 -0.96 -8.72 6.81
N GLN A 467 -1.39 -9.91 6.41
CA GLN A 467 -1.28 -11.14 7.21
C GLN A 467 -0.74 -12.33 6.43
N ALA A 468 -0.72 -12.28 5.10
CA ALA A 468 -0.14 -13.32 4.27
C ALA A 468 1.33 -13.52 4.60
N GLU A 469 1.69 -14.78 4.80
CA GLU A 469 3.05 -15.21 5.15
C GLU A 469 3.67 -15.96 3.97
N GLY A 470 5.00 -16.14 4.00
CA GLY A 470 5.70 -16.89 2.97
C GLY A 470 5.26 -18.37 2.94
N PRO A 471 5.56 -19.09 1.85
CA PRO A 471 5.22 -20.50 1.74
C PRO A 471 5.91 -21.29 2.87
N SER A 472 5.15 -21.75 3.86
CA SER A 472 5.62 -22.66 4.90
C SER A 472 5.31 -24.11 4.53
N SER A 473 6.17 -25.04 4.93
CA SER A 473 6.07 -26.47 4.63
C SER A 473 5.03 -27.24 5.47
N GLY A 474 4.11 -26.55 6.15
CA GLY A 474 3.30 -27.13 7.24
C GLY A 474 1.78 -27.09 7.11
N SER A 475 1.19 -26.38 6.14
CA SER A 475 -0.27 -26.40 5.96
C SER A 475 -0.70 -27.64 5.18
N ALA A 476 -1.36 -28.58 5.86
CA ALA A 476 -2.06 -29.70 5.23
C ALA A 476 -3.57 -29.39 5.11
N PRO A 477 -4.26 -29.90 4.07
CA PRO A 477 -5.69 -29.75 3.97
C PRO A 477 -6.41 -30.26 5.24
N PRO A 478 -7.48 -29.58 5.70
CA PRO A 478 -8.15 -28.48 5.02
C PRO A 478 -7.63 -27.10 5.46
N THR A 479 -6.66 -27.06 6.39
CA THR A 479 -6.10 -25.85 7.00
C THR A 479 -5.62 -24.90 5.93
N ILE A 480 -5.99 -23.62 6.05
CA ILE A 480 -5.63 -22.60 5.08
C ILE A 480 -4.11 -22.49 4.89
N SER A 481 -3.68 -22.18 3.67
CA SER A 481 -2.27 -21.91 3.40
C SER A 481 -1.82 -20.62 4.06
N ALA A 482 -0.55 -20.55 4.48
CA ALA A 482 0.11 -19.32 4.93
C ALA A 482 -0.06 -18.13 3.95
N LEU A 483 -0.17 -18.40 2.64
CA LEU A 483 -0.37 -17.40 1.59
C LEU A 483 -1.76 -16.74 1.62
N LEU A 484 -2.75 -17.39 2.23
CA LEU A 484 -4.14 -16.91 2.35
C LEU A 484 -4.49 -16.52 3.79
N LYS A 485 -3.50 -16.50 4.69
CA LYS A 485 -3.69 -16.18 6.11
C LYS A 485 -4.31 -14.79 6.26
N GLY A 486 -5.34 -14.68 7.09
CA GLY A 486 -6.07 -13.44 7.34
C GLY A 486 -7.12 -13.07 6.28
N ALA A 487 -7.30 -13.87 5.23
CA ALA A 487 -8.39 -13.69 4.29
C ALA A 487 -9.73 -14.00 4.97
N SER A 488 -10.78 -13.25 4.63
CA SER A 488 -12.13 -13.53 5.12
C SER A 488 -12.69 -14.79 4.46
N GLY A 489 -13.68 -15.41 5.12
CA GLY A 489 -14.33 -16.62 4.62
C GLY A 489 -15.72 -16.82 5.20
N VAL A 490 -16.30 -17.98 4.96
CA VAL A 490 -17.54 -18.42 5.60
C VAL A 490 -17.37 -19.77 6.25
N ALA A 491 -17.73 -19.86 7.53
CA ALA A 491 -17.95 -21.14 8.19
C ALA A 491 -19.22 -21.76 7.64
N VAL A 492 -19.20 -23.08 7.43
CA VAL A 492 -20.35 -23.84 6.94
C VAL A 492 -20.88 -24.70 8.08
N THR A 493 -22.20 -24.67 8.29
CA THR A 493 -22.90 -25.61 9.15
C THR A 493 -23.72 -26.55 8.27
N ASN A 494 -23.28 -27.80 8.21
CA ASN A 494 -23.86 -28.83 7.35
C ASN A 494 -25.08 -29.48 7.99
N GLY A 495 -26.20 -29.52 7.25
CA GLY A 495 -27.39 -30.31 7.59
C GLY A 495 -27.32 -31.74 7.07
N ALA A 496 -28.48 -32.41 7.02
CA ALA A 496 -28.63 -33.75 6.44
C ALA A 496 -28.21 -33.78 4.95
N ALA A 497 -27.97 -34.98 4.40
CA ALA A 497 -27.61 -35.15 3.00
C ALA A 497 -28.62 -34.44 2.06
N GLY A 498 -28.09 -33.69 1.09
CA GLY A 498 -28.92 -32.94 0.14
C GLY A 498 -29.63 -31.70 0.68
N THR A 499 -29.40 -31.31 1.94
CA THR A 499 -29.93 -30.06 2.51
C THR A 499 -28.96 -28.90 2.38
N THR A 500 -29.47 -27.73 2.03
CA THR A 500 -28.68 -26.50 1.88
C THR A 500 -28.02 -26.12 3.22
N PRO A 501 -26.70 -25.92 3.27
CA PRO A 501 -26.01 -25.50 4.48
C PRO A 501 -26.39 -24.08 4.93
N THR A 502 -26.15 -23.78 6.21
CA THR A 502 -26.15 -22.40 6.73
C THR A 502 -24.71 -21.91 6.92
N TYR A 503 -24.53 -20.60 7.04
CA TYR A 503 -23.21 -19.98 7.01
C TYR A 503 -23.05 -18.86 8.03
N THR A 504 -21.83 -18.70 8.51
CA THR A 504 -21.41 -17.58 9.36
C THR A 504 -20.19 -16.91 8.74
N PHE A 505 -20.22 -15.58 8.57
CA PHE A 505 -19.07 -14.83 8.06
C PHE A 505 -17.90 -14.88 9.05
N LEU A 506 -16.70 -15.06 8.51
CA LEU A 506 -15.44 -15.08 9.25
C LEU A 506 -14.57 -13.92 8.76
N THR A 507 -14.13 -13.08 9.68
CA THR A 507 -13.12 -12.06 9.40
C THR A 507 -11.75 -12.67 9.07
N SER A 508 -11.50 -13.93 9.49
CA SER A 508 -10.31 -14.71 9.15
C SER A 508 -10.66 -16.19 9.02
N ALA A 509 -10.55 -16.71 7.80
CA ALA A 509 -10.77 -18.11 7.47
C ALA A 509 -9.68 -19.01 8.07
N GLN A 510 -10.08 -20.20 8.53
CA GLN A 510 -9.18 -21.22 9.08
C GLN A 510 -8.92 -22.35 8.08
N TYR A 511 -9.82 -22.55 7.11
CA TYR A 511 -9.73 -23.58 6.08
C TYR A 511 -9.87 -22.98 4.68
N GLU A 512 -9.18 -23.54 3.69
CA GLU A 512 -9.18 -22.99 2.31
C GLU A 512 -10.60 -22.92 1.72
N TYR A 513 -11.40 -23.96 1.94
CA TYR A 513 -12.76 -24.04 1.40
C TYR A 513 -13.66 -22.91 1.91
N GLN A 514 -13.40 -22.36 3.10
CA GLN A 514 -14.17 -21.25 3.66
C GLN A 514 -13.99 -19.97 2.83
N VAL A 515 -12.82 -19.77 2.22
CA VAL A 515 -12.57 -18.66 1.29
C VAL A 515 -13.35 -18.89 -0.01
N CYS A 516 -13.25 -20.09 -0.58
CA CYS A 516 -13.92 -20.45 -1.84
C CYS A 516 -15.46 -20.38 -1.72
N PHE A 517 -16.00 -20.82 -0.58
CA PHE A 517 -17.45 -20.86 -0.36
C PHE A 517 -18.09 -19.48 -0.21
N LYS A 518 -17.32 -18.38 -0.05
CA LYS A 518 -17.88 -17.04 -0.21
C LYS A 518 -18.58 -16.87 -1.56
N CYS A 519 -18.00 -17.40 -2.63
CA CYS A 519 -18.50 -17.17 -3.99
C CYS A 519 -19.07 -18.43 -4.68
N HIS A 520 -18.72 -19.62 -4.16
CA HIS A 520 -19.10 -20.92 -4.73
C HIS A 520 -20.11 -21.70 -3.89
N SER A 521 -20.73 -21.06 -2.91
CA SER A 521 -21.82 -21.65 -2.12
C SER A 521 -23.07 -20.76 -2.18
N SER A 522 -24.14 -21.22 -1.53
CA SER A 522 -25.37 -20.44 -1.35
C SER A 522 -25.28 -19.37 -0.27
N TRP A 523 -24.08 -19.06 0.27
CA TRP A 523 -23.91 -17.90 1.13
C TRP A 523 -24.23 -16.59 0.41
N THR A 524 -23.84 -16.49 -0.86
CA THR A 524 -24.21 -15.39 -1.77
C THR A 524 -24.94 -15.91 -3.01
N SER A 525 -25.42 -14.99 -3.84
CA SER A 525 -26.10 -15.31 -5.10
C SER A 525 -25.12 -15.98 -6.08
N GLN A 526 -25.41 -17.22 -6.44
CA GLN A 526 -24.61 -17.96 -7.42
C GLN A 526 -25.05 -17.60 -8.85
N PRO A 527 -24.11 -17.59 -9.83
CA PRO A 527 -24.47 -17.48 -11.23
C PRO A 527 -25.42 -18.61 -11.67
N SER A 528 -26.31 -18.31 -12.62
CA SER A 528 -27.23 -19.32 -13.16
C SER A 528 -26.48 -20.56 -13.67
N GLY A 529 -27.00 -21.74 -13.37
CA GLY A 529 -26.41 -23.03 -13.75
C GLY A 529 -25.23 -23.49 -12.89
N GLN A 530 -24.73 -22.67 -11.95
CA GLN A 530 -23.71 -23.10 -11.00
C GLN A 530 -24.32 -23.91 -9.86
N THR A 531 -23.60 -24.94 -9.42
CA THR A 531 -24.01 -25.76 -8.29
C THR A 531 -23.51 -25.15 -6.97
N ASN A 532 -24.30 -25.28 -5.91
CA ASN A 532 -23.85 -24.99 -4.55
C ASN A 532 -22.78 -26.03 -4.12
N LEU A 533 -21.51 -25.63 -4.10
CA LEU A 533 -20.42 -26.56 -3.81
C LEU A 533 -20.42 -27.02 -2.35
N ALA A 534 -20.79 -26.15 -1.39
CA ALA A 534 -20.92 -26.54 0.01
C ALA A 534 -21.99 -27.63 0.19
N LEU A 535 -23.11 -27.53 -0.54
CA LEU A 535 -24.13 -28.59 -0.56
C LEU A 535 -23.60 -29.92 -1.13
N LYS A 536 -22.84 -29.87 -2.23
CA LYS A 536 -22.32 -31.09 -2.88
C LYS A 536 -21.20 -31.75 -2.06
N LEU A 537 -20.37 -30.95 -1.40
CA LEU A 537 -19.23 -31.41 -0.62
C LEU A 537 -19.56 -31.71 0.85
N ASN A 538 -20.81 -31.47 1.27
CA ASN A 538 -21.30 -31.77 2.61
C ASN A 538 -20.89 -33.19 3.07
N PRO A 539 -20.13 -33.34 4.17
CA PRO A 539 -19.69 -34.64 4.70
C PRO A 539 -20.80 -35.61 5.10
N ASN A 540 -22.05 -35.16 5.22
CA ASN A 540 -23.22 -36.00 5.47
C ASN A 540 -23.77 -36.64 4.18
N ASN A 541 -23.32 -36.19 3.01
CA ASN A 541 -23.68 -36.83 1.75
C ASN A 541 -23.12 -38.27 1.66
N PRO A 542 -23.81 -39.18 0.95
CA PRO A 542 -23.34 -40.54 0.71
C PRO A 542 -21.95 -40.61 0.05
N SER A 543 -21.56 -39.60 -0.74
CA SER A 543 -20.18 -39.47 -1.24
C SER A 543 -19.81 -38.04 -1.62
N TYR A 544 -18.53 -37.73 -1.49
CA TYR A 544 -17.92 -36.43 -1.79
C TYR A 544 -16.40 -36.59 -1.93
N HIS A 545 -15.75 -35.65 -2.63
CA HIS A 545 -14.31 -35.46 -2.48
C HIS A 545 -13.98 -34.77 -1.14
N PRO A 546 -12.91 -35.19 -0.45
CA PRO A 546 -12.71 -34.91 0.97
C PRO A 546 -12.15 -33.51 1.25
N VAL A 547 -12.97 -32.48 1.01
CA VAL A 547 -12.58 -31.06 1.24
C VAL A 547 -12.81 -30.63 2.68
N GLU A 548 -13.96 -30.96 3.26
CA GLU A 548 -14.30 -30.60 4.65
C GLU A 548 -13.97 -31.71 5.65
N ALA A 549 -14.01 -32.98 5.22
CA ALA A 549 -13.78 -34.15 6.05
C ALA A 549 -13.28 -35.34 5.22
N VAL A 550 -12.75 -36.37 5.89
CA VAL A 550 -12.25 -37.59 5.25
C VAL A 550 -13.38 -38.26 4.46
N GLY A 551 -13.03 -38.85 3.31
CA GLY A 551 -13.98 -39.52 2.43
C GLY A 551 -14.60 -40.77 3.08
N LYS A 552 -15.81 -41.16 2.66
CA LYS A 552 -16.55 -42.29 3.23
C LYS A 552 -15.92 -43.67 2.96
N ASN A 553 -15.03 -43.79 1.97
CA ASN A 553 -14.45 -45.06 1.54
C ASN A 553 -12.99 -45.20 1.98
N THR A 554 -12.75 -45.36 3.28
CA THR A 554 -11.39 -45.40 3.85
C THR A 554 -10.63 -46.69 3.55
N GLY A 555 -11.31 -47.79 3.21
CA GLY A 555 -10.66 -49.06 2.87
C GLY A 555 -10.27 -49.22 1.40
N ILE A 556 -10.01 -48.13 0.64
CA ILE A 556 -9.46 -48.25 -0.72
C ILE A 556 -7.97 -48.57 -0.58
N ASN A 557 -7.47 -49.49 -1.41
CA ASN A 557 -6.05 -49.85 -1.40
C ASN A 557 -5.17 -48.61 -1.58
N ALA A 558 -4.17 -48.41 -0.72
CA ALA A 558 -3.29 -47.25 -0.77
C ALA A 558 -2.57 -47.12 -2.13
N ASN A 559 -2.26 -48.24 -2.79
CA ASN A 559 -1.61 -48.25 -4.10
C ASN A 559 -2.55 -47.86 -5.25
N ALA A 560 -3.86 -47.71 -5.01
CA ALA A 560 -4.77 -47.11 -5.98
C ALA A 560 -4.52 -45.60 -6.18
N PHE A 561 -3.67 -45.01 -5.34
CA PHE A 561 -3.30 -43.61 -5.38
C PHE A 561 -1.82 -43.43 -5.76
N VAL A 562 -1.45 -42.18 -6.08
CA VAL A 562 -0.09 -41.75 -6.43
C VAL A 562 0.28 -40.51 -5.62
N ASN A 563 1.55 -40.06 -5.69
CA ASN A 563 2.02 -38.80 -5.10
C ASN A 563 1.73 -38.65 -3.58
N GLY A 564 1.73 -39.77 -2.85
CA GLY A 564 1.46 -39.79 -1.40
C GLY A 564 -0.02 -39.64 -1.02
N TRP A 565 -0.93 -39.59 -1.99
CA TRP A 565 -2.37 -39.61 -1.73
C TRP A 565 -2.81 -40.97 -1.20
N SER A 566 -3.87 -40.97 -0.41
CA SER A 566 -4.52 -42.17 0.12
C SER A 566 -6.02 -41.97 0.28
N SER A 567 -6.72 -43.03 0.69
CA SER A 567 -8.15 -42.99 1.01
C SER A 567 -8.50 -42.11 2.23
N SER A 568 -7.52 -41.75 3.05
CA SER A 568 -7.68 -40.90 4.23
C SER A 568 -7.25 -39.45 4.00
N SER A 569 -6.66 -39.13 2.84
CA SER A 569 -6.21 -37.77 2.53
C SER A 569 -7.37 -36.79 2.40
N LEU A 570 -7.20 -35.60 2.95
CA LEU A 570 -8.04 -34.44 2.65
C LEU A 570 -7.48 -33.69 1.43
N THR A 571 -8.33 -33.00 0.70
CA THR A 571 -7.95 -32.24 -0.49
C THR A 571 -8.34 -30.78 -0.39
N TYR A 572 -7.53 -29.90 -0.99
CA TYR A 572 -7.88 -28.52 -1.23
C TYR A 572 -8.78 -28.39 -2.46
N CYS A 573 -9.56 -27.30 -2.54
CA CYS A 573 -10.14 -26.87 -3.81
C CYS A 573 -9.00 -26.61 -4.80
N SER A 574 -7.90 -26.03 -4.31
CA SER A 574 -6.70 -25.72 -5.10
C SER A 574 -5.87 -26.95 -5.55
N SER A 575 -6.20 -28.16 -5.07
CA SER A 575 -5.61 -29.40 -5.57
C SER A 575 -6.04 -29.70 -7.00
N CYS A 576 -7.28 -29.34 -7.35
CA CYS A 576 -7.87 -29.55 -8.68
C CYS A 576 -7.92 -28.25 -9.49
N HIS A 577 -8.37 -27.17 -8.83
CA HIS A 577 -8.45 -25.85 -9.42
C HIS A 577 -7.14 -25.09 -9.20
N GLY A 578 -6.56 -24.52 -10.23
CA GLY A 578 -5.34 -23.76 -10.08
C GLY A 578 -4.70 -23.43 -11.40
N SER A 579 -3.67 -22.61 -11.33
CA SER A 579 -2.78 -22.38 -12.46
C SER A 579 -2.18 -23.71 -12.94
N ASP A 580 -2.10 -23.87 -14.26
CA ASP A 580 -1.53 -25.02 -14.97
C ASP A 580 0.00 -24.92 -15.15
N GLY A 581 0.62 -23.90 -14.57
CA GLY A 581 2.06 -23.69 -14.53
C GLY A 581 2.67 -23.85 -13.14
N THR A 582 3.71 -23.07 -12.84
CA THR A 582 4.45 -23.12 -11.56
C THR A 582 3.86 -22.20 -10.49
N VAL A 583 3.05 -21.21 -10.88
CA VAL A 583 2.36 -20.33 -9.95
C VAL A 583 1.34 -21.15 -9.14
N ARG A 584 1.31 -20.92 -7.82
CA ARG A 584 0.39 -21.60 -6.91
C ARG A 584 -0.89 -20.78 -6.77
N GLY A 585 -2.04 -21.44 -6.63
CA GLY A 585 -3.32 -20.79 -6.37
C GLY A 585 -4.25 -20.77 -7.59
N VAL A 586 -5.44 -20.22 -7.38
CA VAL A 586 -6.56 -20.25 -8.33
C VAL A 586 -6.60 -19.00 -9.23
N HIS A 587 -5.49 -18.63 -9.87
CA HIS A 587 -5.45 -17.43 -10.71
C HIS A 587 -6.05 -17.68 -12.09
N GLY A 588 -5.32 -18.38 -12.95
CA GLY A 588 -5.73 -18.65 -14.33
C GLY A 588 -5.00 -19.83 -14.97
N SER A 589 -5.69 -20.51 -15.87
CA SER A 589 -5.26 -21.75 -16.52
C SER A 589 -5.68 -21.79 -18.00
N ALA A 590 -4.94 -22.54 -18.82
CA ALA A 590 -5.38 -22.88 -20.17
C ALA A 590 -6.53 -23.91 -20.17
N ASN A 591 -6.73 -24.63 -19.05
CA ASN A 591 -7.80 -25.62 -18.92
C ASN A 591 -9.09 -24.98 -18.38
N GLN A 592 -10.23 -25.35 -18.98
CA GLN A 592 -11.56 -24.89 -18.59
C GLN A 592 -11.80 -25.09 -17.08
N TYR A 593 -12.53 -24.17 -16.45
CA TYR A 593 -12.82 -24.17 -15.01
C TYR A 593 -11.60 -23.94 -14.12
N ILE A 594 -10.54 -23.34 -14.68
CA ILE A 594 -9.30 -23.02 -13.96
C ILE A 594 -8.68 -24.31 -13.40
N LEU A 595 -8.54 -25.35 -14.23
CA LEU A 595 -8.04 -26.64 -13.77
C LEU A 595 -6.53 -26.77 -13.96
N LYS A 596 -5.84 -27.44 -13.04
CA LYS A 596 -4.38 -27.64 -13.15
C LYS A 596 -3.98 -28.55 -14.32
N ARG A 597 -4.91 -29.38 -14.78
CA ARG A 597 -4.73 -30.35 -15.86
C ARG A 597 -6.04 -30.52 -16.65
N PRO A 598 -5.99 -31.07 -17.87
CA PRO A 598 -7.18 -31.30 -18.68
C PRO A 598 -8.23 -32.18 -17.98
N PHE A 599 -9.49 -31.79 -18.13
CA PHE A 599 -10.67 -32.58 -17.74
C PHE A 599 -11.81 -32.25 -18.68
N SER A 600 -12.50 -33.28 -19.17
CA SER A 600 -13.67 -33.14 -20.05
C SER A 600 -14.92 -33.61 -19.30
N PRO A 601 -15.86 -32.72 -18.94
CA PRO A 601 -17.11 -33.06 -18.26
C PRO A 601 -18.15 -33.66 -19.24
N SER A 602 -17.76 -34.70 -19.97
CA SER A 602 -18.60 -35.36 -20.97
C SER A 602 -18.61 -36.86 -20.75
N SER A 603 -19.74 -37.50 -21.04
CA SER A 603 -19.85 -38.97 -21.11
C SER A 603 -19.30 -39.55 -22.42
N ALA A 604 -19.07 -38.72 -23.44
CA ALA A 604 -18.63 -39.17 -24.76
C ALA A 604 -17.33 -39.98 -24.69
N GLN A 605 -17.24 -41.02 -25.52
CA GLN A 605 -16.08 -41.89 -25.55
C GLN A 605 -14.82 -41.11 -25.92
N ARG A 606 -13.75 -41.32 -25.14
CA ARG A 606 -12.42 -40.75 -25.40
C ARG A 606 -11.34 -41.58 -24.74
N THR A 607 -10.13 -41.52 -25.30
CA THR A 607 -8.95 -42.06 -24.62
C THR A 607 -8.60 -41.18 -23.43
N MET A 608 -8.44 -41.79 -22.25
CA MET A 608 -7.93 -41.10 -21.07
C MET A 608 -6.42 -40.97 -21.16
N SER A 609 -5.88 -39.81 -20.82
CA SER A 609 -4.43 -39.60 -20.69
C SER A 609 -4.00 -39.73 -19.23
N SER A 610 -2.79 -40.23 -18.98
CA SER A 610 -2.20 -40.19 -17.63
C SER A 610 -1.97 -38.75 -17.13
N ASN A 611 -2.04 -37.76 -18.02
CA ASN A 611 -2.02 -36.34 -17.68
C ASN A 611 -3.42 -35.74 -17.39
N ASP A 612 -4.50 -36.54 -17.38
CA ASP A 612 -5.81 -36.01 -16.97
C ASP A 612 -5.84 -35.68 -15.48
N LEU A 613 -6.70 -34.72 -15.10
CA LEU A 613 -6.80 -34.16 -13.74
C LEU A 613 -6.87 -35.21 -12.63
N CYS A 614 -7.71 -36.24 -12.81
CA CYS A 614 -7.94 -37.27 -11.79
C CYS A 614 -6.65 -38.03 -11.42
N PHE A 615 -5.71 -38.13 -12.34
CA PHE A 615 -4.46 -38.88 -12.15
C PHE A 615 -3.36 -38.07 -11.44
N LEU A 616 -3.69 -36.85 -10.97
CA LEU A 616 -2.89 -36.20 -9.93
C LEU A 616 -2.91 -36.97 -8.61
N CYS A 617 -4.01 -37.66 -8.32
CA CYS A 617 -4.22 -38.39 -7.06
C CYS A 617 -4.47 -39.88 -7.28
N HIS A 618 -5.21 -40.26 -8.33
CA HIS A 618 -5.52 -41.65 -8.64
C HIS A 618 -4.46 -42.26 -9.55
N ARG A 619 -4.11 -43.54 -9.34
CA ARG A 619 -3.13 -44.24 -10.18
C ARG A 619 -3.73 -44.54 -11.56
N TYR A 620 -3.15 -43.97 -12.62
CA TYR A 620 -3.56 -44.24 -14.00
C TYR A 620 -3.64 -45.75 -14.32
N ASP A 621 -2.62 -46.52 -13.95
CA ASP A 621 -2.58 -47.95 -14.27
C ASP A 621 -3.67 -48.78 -13.59
N THR A 622 -4.16 -48.33 -12.44
CA THR A 622 -5.23 -49.00 -11.72
C THR A 622 -6.60 -48.73 -12.34
N TYR A 623 -6.82 -47.55 -12.92
CA TYR A 623 -8.15 -47.12 -13.36
C TYR A 623 -8.33 -47.04 -14.88
N ALA A 624 -7.28 -46.83 -15.66
CA ALA A 624 -7.39 -46.51 -17.10
C ALA A 624 -6.42 -47.27 -18.01
N ASN A 625 -5.44 -48.01 -17.49
CA ASN A 625 -4.53 -48.80 -18.33
C ASN A 625 -5.00 -50.26 -18.46
N ASP A 626 -5.58 -50.61 -19.60
CA ASP A 626 -6.00 -52.00 -19.89
C ASP A 626 -4.80 -52.97 -20.03
N GLY A 627 -3.59 -52.46 -20.26
CA GLY A 627 -2.35 -53.26 -20.32
C GLY A 627 -1.73 -53.56 -18.95
N ALA A 628 -2.25 -53.00 -17.85
CA ALA A 628 -1.67 -53.19 -16.52
C ALA A 628 -1.80 -54.64 -16.03
N THR A 629 -0.87 -55.06 -15.16
CA THR A 629 -0.92 -56.40 -14.54
C THR A 629 -2.15 -56.57 -13.65
N THR A 630 -2.62 -57.81 -13.48
CA THR A 630 -3.77 -58.12 -12.61
C THR A 630 -3.57 -57.59 -11.19
N THR A 631 -2.35 -57.62 -10.65
CA THR A 631 -2.02 -57.05 -9.34
C THR A 631 -2.31 -55.55 -9.27
N VAL A 632 -1.88 -54.77 -10.26
CA VAL A 632 -2.08 -53.32 -10.29
C VAL A 632 -3.54 -52.94 -10.56
N LYS A 633 -4.21 -53.72 -11.41
CA LYS A 633 -5.66 -53.61 -11.64
C LYS A 633 -6.45 -53.86 -10.36
N GLY A 634 -6.02 -54.86 -9.57
CA GLY A 634 -6.65 -55.29 -8.32
C GLY A 634 -6.63 -54.27 -7.19
N TYR A 635 -5.83 -53.20 -7.27
CA TYR A 635 -5.91 -52.09 -6.31
C TYR A 635 -7.24 -51.35 -6.38
N SER A 636 -7.92 -51.39 -7.53
CA SER A 636 -9.28 -50.86 -7.63
C SER A 636 -10.28 -51.88 -7.10
N ARG A 637 -11.28 -51.42 -6.35
CA ARG A 637 -12.41 -52.26 -5.93
C ARG A 637 -13.23 -52.83 -7.09
N PHE A 638 -13.18 -52.22 -8.27
CA PHE A 638 -13.95 -52.64 -9.44
C PHE A 638 -12.99 -52.98 -10.59
N ASN A 639 -12.38 -54.18 -10.53
CA ASN A 639 -11.42 -54.72 -11.52
C ASN A 639 -11.14 -56.21 -11.24
N PRO A 640 -10.39 -56.90 -12.11
CA PRO A 640 -9.83 -58.21 -11.79
C PRO A 640 -9.00 -58.17 -10.49
N PRO A 641 -8.91 -59.27 -9.72
CA PRO A 641 -9.40 -60.61 -10.06
C PRO A 641 -10.89 -60.85 -9.80
N THR A 642 -11.53 -60.08 -8.90
CA THR A 642 -12.94 -60.35 -8.51
C THR A 642 -13.95 -60.00 -9.60
N PHE A 643 -13.65 -59.02 -10.47
CA PHE A 643 -14.53 -58.66 -11.59
C PHE A 643 -13.77 -58.43 -12.89
N THR A 644 -13.95 -59.33 -13.87
CA THR A 644 -13.11 -59.40 -15.08
C THR A 644 -13.14 -58.13 -15.95
N LYS A 645 -14.25 -57.39 -15.96
CA LYS A 645 -14.47 -56.22 -16.84
C LYS A 645 -14.74 -54.96 -16.03
N GLY A 646 -13.80 -54.56 -15.18
CA GLY A 646 -13.92 -53.38 -14.30
C GLY A 646 -13.51 -52.04 -14.92
N HIS A 647 -12.89 -51.17 -14.13
CA HIS A 647 -12.44 -49.84 -14.55
C HIS A 647 -11.51 -49.88 -15.76
N THR A 648 -10.45 -50.71 -15.73
CA THR A 648 -9.46 -50.73 -16.84
C THR A 648 -10.07 -51.17 -18.17
N PHE A 649 -11.08 -52.04 -18.13
CA PHE A 649 -11.85 -52.41 -19.30
C PHE A 649 -12.75 -51.25 -19.77
N HIS A 650 -13.54 -50.63 -18.90
CA HIS A 650 -14.47 -49.59 -19.31
C HIS A 650 -13.75 -48.30 -19.75
N VAL A 651 -12.72 -47.91 -19.00
CA VAL A 651 -12.00 -46.66 -19.19
C VAL A 651 -10.86 -46.81 -20.20
N GLY A 652 -10.04 -47.86 -20.08
CA GLY A 652 -8.89 -48.09 -20.96
C GLY A 652 -9.27 -48.72 -22.30
N ASN A 653 -10.00 -49.83 -22.26
CA ASN A 653 -10.37 -50.58 -23.48
C ASN A 653 -11.54 -49.93 -24.23
N ARG A 654 -12.65 -49.69 -23.53
CA ARG A 654 -13.90 -49.16 -24.11
C ARG A 654 -13.96 -47.64 -24.18
N ARG A 655 -12.96 -46.95 -23.63
CA ARG A 655 -12.79 -45.49 -23.72
C ARG A 655 -13.96 -44.70 -23.14
N TYR A 656 -14.67 -45.24 -22.13
CA TYR A 656 -15.67 -44.47 -21.39
C TYR A 656 -14.97 -43.67 -20.29
N PRO A 657 -15.05 -42.33 -20.29
CA PRO A 657 -14.35 -41.52 -19.31
C PRO A 657 -14.96 -41.68 -17.91
N CYS A 658 -14.22 -41.28 -16.88
CA CYS A 658 -14.69 -41.30 -15.49
C CYS A 658 -16.03 -40.55 -15.32
N SER A 659 -16.20 -39.43 -16.05
CA SER A 659 -17.42 -38.62 -16.13
C SER A 659 -18.61 -39.33 -16.80
N ALA A 660 -18.47 -40.53 -17.36
CA ALA A 660 -19.65 -41.32 -17.75
C ALA A 660 -20.37 -41.91 -16.52
N CYS A 661 -19.65 -42.17 -15.43
CA CYS A 661 -20.16 -42.91 -14.25
C CYS A 661 -20.05 -42.12 -12.93
N HIS A 662 -19.15 -41.14 -12.85
CA HIS A 662 -18.88 -40.40 -11.62
C HIS A 662 -19.18 -38.90 -11.74
N GLU A 663 -19.69 -38.31 -10.65
CA GLU A 663 -19.59 -36.88 -10.38
C GLU A 663 -18.21 -36.51 -9.84
N THR A 664 -17.81 -35.25 -10.06
CA THR A 664 -16.50 -34.75 -9.61
C THR A 664 -16.51 -34.21 -8.19
N HIS A 665 -17.61 -33.65 -7.68
CA HIS A 665 -17.61 -33.01 -6.35
C HIS A 665 -18.23 -33.91 -5.27
N GLY A 666 -19.49 -34.29 -5.46
CA GLY A 666 -20.20 -35.12 -4.51
C GLY A 666 -21.60 -35.50 -5.00
N SER A 667 -22.17 -36.52 -4.36
CA SER A 667 -23.49 -37.04 -4.65
C SER A 667 -24.31 -37.06 -3.37
N THR A 668 -25.45 -36.37 -3.40
CA THR A 668 -26.39 -36.27 -2.27
C THR A 668 -27.20 -37.53 -2.05
N THR A 669 -27.18 -38.47 -3.01
CA THR A 669 -28.06 -39.65 -3.01
C THR A 669 -27.33 -40.97 -3.22
N ARG A 670 -26.08 -40.97 -3.68
CA ARG A 670 -25.38 -42.20 -4.07
C ARG A 670 -23.96 -42.29 -3.50
N PRO A 671 -23.50 -43.49 -3.10
CA PRO A 671 -22.12 -43.69 -2.66
C PRO A 671 -21.14 -43.66 -3.85
N HIS A 672 -19.84 -43.63 -3.55
CA HIS A 672 -18.73 -43.75 -4.51
C HIS A 672 -18.74 -42.72 -5.67
N LEU A 673 -19.31 -41.54 -5.44
CA LEU A 673 -19.46 -40.47 -6.43
C LEU A 673 -20.27 -40.89 -7.66
N ILE A 674 -21.09 -41.94 -7.57
CA ILE A 674 -21.83 -42.43 -8.73
C ILE A 674 -22.94 -41.46 -9.14
N VAL A 675 -23.06 -41.26 -10.44
CA VAL A 675 -24.13 -40.50 -11.10
C VAL A 675 -24.94 -41.39 -12.01
N THR A 676 -26.23 -41.10 -12.14
CA THR A 676 -27.13 -41.78 -13.07
C THR A 676 -27.80 -40.78 -14.01
N GLY A 677 -28.36 -41.27 -15.11
CA GLY A 677 -29.05 -40.45 -16.12
C GLY A 677 -28.12 -39.90 -17.21
N ARG A 678 -26.88 -40.41 -17.31
CA ARG A 678 -25.95 -40.07 -18.40
C ARG A 678 -26.03 -41.11 -19.52
N SER A 679 -25.83 -40.67 -20.77
CA SER A 679 -25.73 -41.53 -21.94
C SER A 679 -24.49 -41.13 -22.77
N PRO A 680 -23.54 -42.04 -23.04
CA PRO A 680 -23.40 -43.34 -22.39
C PRO A 680 -23.13 -43.18 -20.88
N GLY A 681 -23.61 -44.10 -20.05
CA GLY A 681 -23.46 -44.00 -18.61
C GLY A 681 -24.30 -45.01 -17.86
N LEU A 682 -24.72 -44.66 -16.64
CA LEU A 682 -25.58 -45.48 -15.79
C LEU A 682 -27.01 -44.92 -15.77
N THR A 683 -28.01 -45.77 -15.98
CA THR A 683 -29.42 -45.44 -15.72
C THR A 683 -29.76 -45.65 -14.25
N ASN A 684 -29.14 -46.65 -13.61
CA ASN A 684 -29.30 -46.93 -12.18
C ASN A 684 -28.05 -47.60 -11.58
N TYR A 685 -27.96 -47.59 -10.25
CA TYR A 685 -26.92 -48.26 -9.46
C TYR A 685 -27.46 -48.68 -8.10
N THR A 686 -27.19 -49.91 -7.70
CA THR A 686 -27.49 -50.43 -6.36
C THR A 686 -26.20 -50.92 -5.68
N HIS A 687 -25.98 -50.51 -4.43
CA HIS A 687 -24.84 -50.92 -3.62
C HIS A 687 -25.22 -52.10 -2.72
N SER A 688 -24.31 -53.06 -2.56
CA SER A 688 -24.41 -54.15 -1.58
C SER A 688 -23.17 -54.19 -0.69
N SER A 689 -23.19 -54.98 0.39
CA SER A 689 -22.07 -55.04 1.35
C SER A 689 -20.72 -55.42 0.72
N ASN A 690 -20.74 -56.29 -0.30
CA ASN A 690 -19.54 -56.82 -0.96
C ASN A 690 -19.44 -56.42 -2.44
N GLY A 691 -20.22 -55.45 -2.90
CA GLY A 691 -20.39 -55.24 -4.34
C GLY A 691 -21.48 -54.25 -4.73
N GLY A 692 -22.07 -54.51 -5.88
CA GLY A 692 -23.21 -53.74 -6.37
C GLY A 692 -23.72 -54.25 -7.70
N THR A 693 -24.82 -53.67 -8.17
CA THR A 693 -25.33 -53.89 -9.53
C THR A 693 -25.37 -52.56 -10.27
N CYS A 694 -24.73 -52.53 -11.44
CA CYS A 694 -24.79 -51.39 -12.36
C CYS A 694 -25.79 -51.66 -13.48
N TYR A 695 -26.48 -50.61 -13.91
CA TYR A 695 -27.44 -50.62 -15.02
C TYR A 695 -26.95 -49.62 -16.07
N PRO A 696 -26.02 -50.01 -16.96
CA PRO A 696 -25.48 -49.10 -17.95
C PRO A 696 -26.40 -48.96 -19.16
N THR A 697 -26.25 -47.86 -19.90
CA THR A 697 -26.98 -47.63 -21.16
C THR A 697 -26.46 -48.47 -22.32
N CYS A 698 -25.25 -49.05 -22.21
CA CYS A 698 -24.54 -49.68 -23.32
C CYS A 698 -24.69 -51.21 -23.38
N HIS A 699 -25.07 -51.84 -22.26
CA HIS A 699 -25.25 -53.29 -22.15
C HIS A 699 -26.20 -53.62 -20.98
N GLY A 700 -26.69 -54.87 -20.91
CA GLY A 700 -27.54 -55.32 -19.81
C GLY A 700 -26.89 -55.19 -18.43
N SER A 701 -27.71 -55.17 -17.37
CA SER A 701 -27.22 -55.01 -16.00
C SER A 701 -26.21 -56.07 -15.60
N LYS A 702 -25.27 -55.69 -14.73
CA LYS A 702 -24.24 -56.59 -14.20
C LYS A 702 -24.06 -56.39 -12.71
N THR A 703 -24.04 -57.50 -11.99
CA THR A 703 -23.67 -57.55 -10.58
C THR A 703 -22.17 -57.85 -10.49
N TYR A 704 -21.47 -57.13 -9.61
CA TYR A 704 -20.05 -57.32 -9.35
C TYR A 704 -19.79 -57.46 -7.86
N THR A 705 -18.68 -58.15 -7.54
CA THR A 705 -18.09 -58.22 -6.20
C THR A 705 -16.84 -57.33 -6.20
N VAL A 706 -16.55 -56.66 -5.09
CA VAL A 706 -15.35 -55.82 -5.00
C VAL A 706 -14.11 -56.59 -4.57
N ASN A 707 -12.93 -56.06 -4.94
CA ASN A 707 -11.65 -56.47 -4.36
C ASN A 707 -11.54 -56.00 -2.90
N TYR A 708 -11.12 -56.88 -1.99
CA TYR A 708 -10.79 -56.59 -0.59
C TYR A 708 -9.37 -57.05 -0.25
#